data_AF-A0A939GZ60-F1
#
_entry.id   AF-A0A939GZ60-F1
#
_cell.length_a   1.000
_cell.length_b   1.000
_cell.length_c   1.000
_cell.angle_alpha   90.00
_cell.angle_beta   90.00
_cell.angle_gamma   90.00
#
_symmetry.space_group_name_H-M   'P 1'
#
loop_
_entity.id
_entity.type
_entity.pdbx_description
1 polymer ?
#
loop_
_entity_poly.entity_id
_entity_poly.type
_entity_poly.pdbx_seq_one_letter_code
_entity_poly.pdbx_strand_id
1 'polypeptide(L)'
;MFTTAFLDLPHLASAHGCVQLPGSKSISNRVLLLAALSHGTTVLHDLLDSDDTRVMLDALHALGCTITPGQVTPGQPLHITGLGGALPADAAATLFLGNAGTAMRPLTAALAVLGGQFEMTGIARMYERPIGDLVDALRQLGCQIDYLGTPGYPPLKIGHPDFAAHLAAPIRVRGDVSSQFLTSLLMALPLLARTQAITIDVQGELISKPYIHITLELLARFGIRVENHGWQRFVIPAGSHYQSPGAIHVEADASSASYFIALGAIATGDNGQKSIKIEGVGLDSIQGDIRFAEAAQAMGAVVTGGPNWLQVQRGAWPLKAIDLDCNHIPDAAMTLAAMALYADGTTTLRNIASWRVKETDRIAAMACELRKLGATVEEGADFIRITPPASVQDWQAASIHTYDDHRVAMCFSLAAFNPAGLPVRIEDPQCVAKTFPDYFEALFTLVQPSVPAPVICIDGPTASGKGTVASLVAQRLGFALLDSGALYRIAGLAATRAGIPLEAAHAQQIADLVATLHIVFTPDQRVLLGAEDISLAIRTEAAGMNASRVSAFPAVRQALLQLQRDFRRLPGLVADGRDMGTVIFPDAALKVYLSASAQCRAERRFKQLIDKGLSANIADLLADLQARDARDMQRSAAPLKPAEDALHWDNHAERTIEQAVQQVLAWWEQRQPFAAAQRP
;
A
#
# COMPACT_ATOMS: atom_id res chain seq x y z
N MET A 1 5.22 -2.44 -4.17
CA MET A 1 3.77 -2.26 -4.13
C MET A 1 3.11 -3.33 -4.97
N PHE A 2 2.05 -3.95 -4.45
CA PHE A 2 1.23 -4.91 -5.19
C PHE A 2 0.25 -4.20 -6.11
N THR A 3 0.38 -4.41 -7.43
CA THR A 3 -0.53 -3.89 -8.48
C THR A 3 -1.37 -5.01 -9.09
N THR A 4 -1.63 -6.07 -8.32
CA THR A 4 -2.34 -7.26 -8.75
C THR A 4 -3.85 -7.06 -8.64
N ALA A 5 -4.64 -7.87 -9.35
CA ALA A 5 -6.10 -7.80 -9.24
C ALA A 5 -6.62 -8.20 -7.85
N PHE A 6 -5.87 -9.08 -7.17
CA PHE A 6 -6.11 -9.48 -5.79
C PHE A 6 -4.80 -9.87 -5.12
N LEU A 7 -4.82 -9.97 -3.79
CA LEU A 7 -3.75 -10.50 -2.97
C LEU A 7 -4.32 -11.56 -2.02
N ASP A 8 -3.85 -12.80 -2.15
CA ASP A 8 -4.24 -13.89 -1.26
C ASP A 8 -3.33 -13.90 -0.03
N LEU A 9 -3.91 -13.60 1.13
CA LEU A 9 -3.24 -13.68 2.42
C LEU A 9 -3.44 -15.09 2.98
N PRO A 10 -2.36 -15.89 3.15
CA PRO A 10 -2.47 -17.14 3.88
C PRO A 10 -2.79 -16.86 5.35
N HIS A 11 -3.20 -17.89 6.09
CA HIS A 11 -3.41 -17.73 7.52
C HIS A 11 -2.11 -17.33 8.25
N LEU A 12 -2.21 -16.27 9.05
CA LEU A 12 -1.12 -15.65 9.80
C LEU A 12 -1.18 -16.07 11.27
N ALA A 13 -0.05 -16.51 11.83
CA ALA A 13 0.01 -17.06 13.19
C ALA A 13 0.48 -16.04 14.24
N SER A 14 1.55 -15.32 13.92
CA SER A 14 2.24 -14.43 14.85
C SER A 14 2.72 -13.17 14.16
N ALA A 15 2.95 -12.12 14.95
CA ALA A 15 3.54 -10.88 14.48
C ALA A 15 4.53 -10.30 15.49
N HIS A 16 5.69 -9.84 15.02
CA HIS A 16 6.71 -9.17 15.82
C HIS A 16 7.62 -8.32 14.92
N GLY A 17 8.35 -7.38 15.52
CA GLY A 17 9.33 -6.56 14.81
C GLY A 17 9.04 -5.06 14.94
N CYS A 18 9.59 -4.29 13.99
CA CYS A 18 9.50 -2.84 13.97
C CYS A 18 8.99 -2.36 12.61
N VAL A 19 8.08 -1.39 12.60
CA VAL A 19 7.57 -0.76 11.39
C VAL A 19 7.67 0.76 11.50
N GLN A 20 8.25 1.36 10.48
CA GLN A 20 8.23 2.81 10.29
C GLN A 20 6.99 3.17 9.48
N LEU A 21 6.13 4.03 10.05
CA LEU A 21 4.95 4.50 9.36
C LEU A 21 5.28 5.68 8.43
N PRO A 22 4.56 5.83 7.30
CA PRO A 22 4.69 7.00 6.45
C PRO A 22 4.00 8.23 7.09
N GLY A 23 4.35 9.42 6.61
CA GLY A 23 3.77 10.69 7.05
C GLY A 23 2.23 10.72 7.00
N SER A 24 1.61 11.47 7.91
CA SER A 24 0.16 11.66 7.93
C SER A 24 -0.32 12.40 6.70
N LYS A 25 -1.29 11.82 5.96
CA LYS A 25 -1.90 12.48 4.79
C LYS A 25 -2.57 13.80 5.17
N SER A 26 -3.24 13.80 6.32
CA SER A 26 -3.97 14.96 6.84
C SER A 26 -3.05 16.11 7.23
N ILE A 27 -1.90 15.80 7.83
CA ILE A 27 -0.89 16.82 8.14
C ILE A 27 -0.20 17.26 6.85
N SER A 28 0.25 16.31 6.01
CA SER A 28 0.98 16.57 4.75
C SER A 28 0.28 17.61 3.88
N ASN A 29 -0.99 17.38 3.51
CA ASN A 29 -1.71 18.32 2.65
C ASN A 29 -1.94 19.69 3.29
N ARG A 30 -2.10 19.76 4.62
CA ARG A 30 -2.22 21.04 5.33
C ARG A 30 -0.90 21.79 5.31
N VAL A 31 0.20 21.15 5.69
CA VAL A 31 1.51 21.82 5.72
C VAL A 31 1.98 22.23 4.33
N LEU A 32 1.64 21.47 3.28
CA LEU A 32 1.86 21.86 1.89
C LEU A 32 1.17 23.19 1.56
N LEU A 33 -0.14 23.29 1.83
CA LEU A 33 -0.88 24.53 1.58
C LEU A 33 -0.39 25.68 2.47
N LEU A 34 -0.17 25.44 3.76
CA LEU A 34 0.28 26.48 4.69
C LEU A 34 1.69 27.00 4.33
N ALA A 35 2.60 26.12 3.93
CA ALA A 35 3.91 26.51 3.41
C ALA A 35 3.79 27.33 2.12
N ALA A 36 2.90 26.93 1.21
CA ALA A 36 2.63 27.68 -0.02
C ALA A 36 2.01 29.05 0.23
N LEU A 37 1.17 29.21 1.24
CA LEU A 37 0.58 30.51 1.59
C LEU A 37 1.54 31.42 2.38
N SER A 38 2.63 30.86 2.90
CA SER A 38 3.60 31.58 3.72
C SER A 38 4.58 32.43 2.92
N HIS A 39 5.12 33.46 3.56
CA HIS A 39 6.32 34.15 3.06
C HIS A 39 7.58 33.35 3.44
N GLY A 40 8.50 33.20 2.48
CA GLY A 40 9.78 32.51 2.67
C GLY A 40 9.74 31.02 2.33
N THR A 41 10.80 30.31 2.70
CA THR A 41 10.96 28.87 2.45
C THR A 41 10.65 28.06 3.70
N THR A 42 9.85 27.01 3.56
CA THR A 42 9.61 26.00 4.60
C THR A 42 10.26 24.68 4.20
N VAL A 43 11.02 24.06 5.11
CA VAL A 43 11.59 22.72 4.94
C VAL A 43 10.65 21.70 5.55
N LEU A 44 10.16 20.75 4.76
CA LEU A 44 9.24 19.69 5.17
C LEU A 44 9.98 18.34 5.21
N HIS A 45 9.98 17.70 6.37
CA HIS A 45 10.52 16.37 6.57
C HIS A 45 9.39 15.34 6.66
N ASP A 46 9.66 14.11 6.21
CA ASP A 46 8.78 12.95 6.37
C ASP A 46 7.39 13.12 5.73
N LEU A 47 7.32 13.96 4.70
CA LEU A 47 6.10 14.19 3.93
C LEU A 47 5.65 12.88 3.26
N LEU A 48 4.35 12.60 3.30
CA LEU A 48 3.78 11.44 2.63
C LEU A 48 3.96 11.55 1.11
N ASP A 49 4.52 10.52 0.47
CA ASP A 49 4.44 10.34 -0.98
C ASP A 49 3.18 9.52 -1.33
N SER A 50 2.15 10.20 -1.84
CA SER A 50 0.85 9.62 -2.18
C SER A 50 0.23 10.37 -3.35
N ASP A 51 -0.81 9.80 -3.98
CA ASP A 51 -1.53 10.47 -5.07
C ASP A 51 -2.08 11.85 -4.64
N ASP A 52 -2.62 11.96 -3.42
CA ASP A 52 -3.16 13.20 -2.88
C ASP A 52 -2.07 14.30 -2.70
N THR A 53 -0.87 13.93 -2.23
CA THR A 53 0.22 14.89 -2.04
C THR A 53 0.89 15.25 -3.37
N ARG A 54 0.96 14.33 -4.33
CA ARG A 54 1.46 14.59 -5.69
C ARG A 54 0.58 15.60 -6.43
N VAL A 55 -0.75 15.40 -6.45
CA VAL A 55 -1.65 16.37 -7.11
C VAL A 55 -1.67 17.73 -6.39
N MET A 56 -1.47 17.76 -5.07
CA MET A 56 -1.30 19.01 -4.33
C MET A 56 0.00 19.72 -4.76
N LEU A 57 1.13 19.01 -4.83
CA LEU A 57 2.40 19.58 -5.27
C LEU A 57 2.34 20.11 -6.70
N ASP A 58 1.72 19.37 -7.61
CA ASP A 58 1.51 19.79 -9.00
C ASP A 58 0.68 21.09 -9.06
N ALA A 59 -0.39 21.16 -8.27
CA ALA A 59 -1.22 22.37 -8.17
C ALA A 59 -0.43 23.55 -7.59
N LEU A 60 0.34 23.35 -6.53
CA LEU A 60 1.15 24.41 -5.91
C LEU A 60 2.26 24.92 -6.85
N HIS A 61 2.88 24.02 -7.63
CA HIS A 61 3.81 24.38 -8.68
C HIS A 61 3.12 25.24 -9.75
N ALA A 62 1.95 24.81 -10.25
CA ALA A 62 1.17 25.56 -11.24
C ALA A 62 0.76 26.96 -10.74
N LEU A 63 0.59 27.14 -9.43
CA LEU A 63 0.29 28.42 -8.79
C LEU A 63 1.52 29.31 -8.57
N GLY A 64 2.73 28.82 -8.86
CA GLY A 64 3.98 29.59 -8.81
C GLY A 64 4.86 29.33 -7.58
N CYS A 65 4.57 28.31 -6.76
CA CYS A 65 5.48 27.92 -5.68
C CYS A 65 6.77 27.33 -6.25
N THR A 66 7.93 27.65 -5.65
CA THR A 66 9.17 26.93 -5.95
C THR A 66 9.29 25.73 -5.02
N ILE A 67 9.40 24.54 -5.59
CA ILE A 67 9.43 23.26 -4.86
C ILE A 67 10.72 22.52 -5.21
N THR A 68 11.51 22.12 -4.22
CA THR A 68 12.81 21.44 -4.44
C THR A 68 13.06 20.35 -3.39
N PRO A 69 13.32 19.08 -3.79
CA PRO A 69 13.17 18.53 -5.14
C PRO A 69 11.72 18.63 -5.65
N GLY A 70 11.49 18.51 -6.95
CA GLY A 70 10.14 18.68 -7.53
C GLY A 70 9.13 17.58 -7.15
N GLN A 71 9.57 16.54 -6.45
CA GLN A 71 8.76 15.39 -6.03
C GLN A 71 9.24 14.91 -4.65
N VAL A 72 8.37 14.24 -3.91
CA VAL A 72 8.72 13.63 -2.63
C VAL A 72 9.66 12.46 -2.87
N THR A 73 10.81 12.45 -2.20
CA THR A 73 11.75 11.33 -2.21
C THR A 73 11.94 10.84 -0.78
N PRO A 74 11.73 9.55 -0.49
CA PRO A 74 11.88 9.01 0.85
C PRO A 74 13.23 9.37 1.48
N GLY A 75 13.19 9.87 2.72
CA GLY A 75 14.39 10.29 3.47
C GLY A 75 14.99 11.63 3.04
N GLN A 76 14.44 12.31 2.03
CA GLN A 76 14.89 13.65 1.62
C GLN A 76 13.84 14.71 1.98
N PRO A 77 14.26 15.85 2.57
CA PRO A 77 13.35 16.94 2.85
C PRO A 77 12.90 17.66 1.58
N LEU A 78 11.68 18.20 1.61
CA LEU A 78 11.11 19.03 0.56
C LEU A 78 11.18 20.50 0.97
N HIS A 79 11.70 21.37 0.10
CA HIS A 79 11.76 22.80 0.30
C HIS A 79 10.66 23.49 -0.51
N ILE A 80 9.79 24.23 0.16
CA ILE A 80 8.71 24.99 -0.47
C ILE A 80 8.92 26.47 -0.20
N THR A 81 9.19 27.24 -1.25
CA THR A 81 9.14 28.71 -1.21
C THR A 81 7.74 29.14 -1.61
N GLY A 82 7.01 29.70 -0.64
CA GLY A 82 5.61 30.06 -0.79
C GLY A 82 5.37 31.39 -1.53
N LEU A 83 4.10 31.64 -1.80
CA LEU A 83 3.55 32.77 -2.53
C LEU A 83 3.45 34.05 -1.68
N GLY A 84 3.70 33.99 -0.37
CA GLY A 84 3.54 35.14 0.53
C GLY A 84 2.10 35.65 0.62
N GLY A 85 1.12 34.77 0.40
CA GLY A 85 -0.31 35.10 0.46
C GLY A 85 -0.80 36.00 -0.69
N ALA A 86 -0.10 36.02 -1.83
CA ALA A 86 -0.52 36.72 -3.03
C ALA A 86 -0.17 35.89 -4.28
N LEU A 87 -1.11 35.79 -5.22
CA LEU A 87 -0.87 35.14 -6.51
C LEU A 87 -0.21 36.10 -7.50
N PRO A 88 0.45 35.59 -8.56
CA PRO A 88 0.82 36.41 -9.71
C PRO A 88 -0.40 37.15 -10.30
N ALA A 89 -0.16 38.31 -10.91
CA ALA A 89 -1.22 39.03 -11.64
C ALA A 89 -1.80 38.15 -12.76
N ASP A 90 -3.12 38.19 -12.94
CA ASP A 90 -3.85 37.38 -13.93
C ASP A 90 -3.62 35.87 -13.81
N ALA A 91 -3.34 35.36 -12.60
CA ALA A 91 -3.14 33.94 -12.36
C ALA A 91 -4.31 33.11 -12.86
N ALA A 92 -4.01 32.15 -13.75
CA ALA A 92 -4.96 31.26 -14.36
C ALA A 92 -4.39 29.85 -14.44
N ALA A 93 -5.18 28.85 -14.04
CA ALA A 93 -4.78 27.45 -14.14
C ALA A 93 -5.99 26.50 -14.10
N THR A 94 -5.88 25.38 -14.82
CA THR A 94 -6.75 24.22 -14.60
C THR A 94 -6.02 23.25 -13.67
N LEU A 95 -6.57 23.02 -12.49
CA LEU A 95 -5.99 22.19 -11.44
C LEU A 95 -6.72 20.85 -11.40
N PHE A 96 -6.06 19.80 -11.90
CA PHE A 96 -6.53 18.43 -11.78
C PHE A 96 -6.11 17.84 -10.43
N LEU A 97 -7.09 17.48 -9.60
CA LEU A 97 -6.87 17.03 -8.22
C LEU A 97 -7.29 15.57 -7.99
N GLY A 98 -7.41 14.78 -9.06
CA GLY A 98 -7.77 13.35 -8.97
C GLY A 98 -9.03 13.11 -8.12
N ASN A 99 -8.94 12.22 -7.13
CA ASN A 99 -9.95 12.00 -6.08
C ASN A 99 -9.52 12.58 -4.71
N ALA A 100 -8.59 13.54 -4.69
CA ALA A 100 -7.95 14.06 -3.49
C ALA A 100 -8.81 15.13 -2.81
N GLY A 101 -9.69 14.71 -1.91
CA GLY A 101 -10.59 15.63 -1.20
C GLY A 101 -9.85 16.61 -0.31
N THR A 102 -8.77 16.15 0.34
CA THR A 102 -7.89 16.96 1.17
C THR A 102 -7.06 17.99 0.40
N ALA A 103 -7.00 17.90 -0.94
CA ALA A 103 -6.46 18.95 -1.79
C ALA A 103 -7.56 19.86 -2.34
N MET A 104 -8.63 19.28 -2.89
CA MET A 104 -9.75 20.01 -3.52
C MET A 104 -10.35 21.09 -2.61
N ARG A 105 -10.75 20.74 -1.38
CA ARG A 105 -11.48 21.69 -0.51
C ARG A 105 -10.58 22.84 -0.05
N PRO A 106 -9.38 22.60 0.49
CA PRO A 106 -8.50 23.68 0.93
C PRO A 106 -8.04 24.60 -0.20
N LEU A 107 -7.68 24.04 -1.37
CA LEU A 107 -7.31 24.85 -2.53
C LEU A 107 -8.47 25.69 -3.05
N THR A 108 -9.68 25.13 -3.13
CA THR A 108 -10.87 25.92 -3.49
C THR A 108 -11.05 27.11 -2.56
N ALA A 109 -10.94 26.91 -1.24
CA ALA A 109 -11.08 28.01 -0.29
C ALA A 109 -9.97 29.06 -0.43
N ALA A 110 -8.71 28.64 -0.53
CA ALA A 110 -7.58 29.55 -0.66
C ALA A 110 -7.66 30.37 -1.96
N LEU A 111 -7.94 29.72 -3.10
CA LEU A 111 -8.01 30.38 -4.40
C LEU A 111 -9.26 31.27 -4.53
N ALA A 112 -10.39 30.88 -3.92
CA ALA A 112 -11.58 31.73 -3.87
C ALA A 112 -11.33 33.03 -3.10
N VAL A 113 -10.48 32.97 -2.08
CA VAL A 113 -10.08 34.13 -1.28
C VAL A 113 -9.02 34.99 -2.00
N LEU A 114 -8.03 34.36 -2.63
CA LEU A 114 -6.97 35.07 -3.36
C LEU A 114 -7.47 35.70 -4.66
N GLY A 115 -8.43 35.05 -5.33
CA GLY A 115 -8.97 35.46 -6.62
C GLY A 115 -8.06 35.10 -7.81
N GLY A 116 -8.68 34.87 -8.97
CA GLY A 116 -7.99 34.56 -10.23
C GLY A 116 -8.92 33.86 -11.22
N GLN A 117 -8.37 33.12 -12.18
CA GLN A 117 -9.12 32.36 -13.18
C GLN A 117 -8.79 30.87 -13.08
N PHE A 118 -9.43 30.17 -12.14
CA PHE A 118 -9.11 28.76 -11.87
C PHE A 118 -10.24 27.82 -12.24
N GLU A 119 -9.88 26.68 -12.81
CA GLU A 119 -10.76 25.53 -12.94
C GLU A 119 -10.28 24.41 -12.02
N MET A 120 -11.15 23.95 -11.12
CA MET A 120 -10.87 22.88 -10.16
C MET A 120 -11.57 21.61 -10.63
N THR A 121 -10.81 20.58 -11.00
CA THR A 121 -11.35 19.35 -11.60
C THR A 121 -10.70 18.08 -11.06
N GLY A 122 -11.16 16.91 -11.50
CA GLY A 122 -10.70 15.60 -11.01
C GLY A 122 -11.24 14.44 -11.84
N ILE A 123 -11.21 13.23 -11.26
CA ILE A 123 -11.80 12.04 -11.90
C ILE A 123 -13.32 12.02 -11.70
N ALA A 124 -14.04 11.14 -12.41
CA ALA A 124 -15.51 11.02 -12.33
C ALA A 124 -16.04 10.93 -10.88
N ARG A 125 -15.38 10.14 -10.03
CA ARG A 125 -15.75 10.01 -8.60
C ARG A 125 -15.68 11.33 -7.84
N MET A 126 -14.78 12.25 -8.20
CA MET A 126 -14.71 13.58 -7.57
C MET A 126 -15.99 14.39 -7.78
N TYR A 127 -16.69 14.18 -8.90
CA TYR A 127 -17.93 14.90 -9.24
C TYR A 127 -19.14 14.44 -8.41
N GLU A 128 -18.95 13.41 -7.58
CA GLU A 128 -19.96 12.89 -6.66
C GLU A 128 -19.64 13.24 -5.20
N ARG A 129 -18.50 13.90 -4.95
CA ARG A 129 -18.09 14.25 -3.59
C ARG A 129 -18.52 15.66 -3.21
N PRO A 130 -19.26 15.85 -2.11
CA PRO A 130 -19.88 17.12 -1.77
C PRO A 130 -18.84 18.21 -1.48
N ILE A 131 -19.12 19.41 -1.97
CA ILE A 131 -18.38 20.65 -1.68
C ILE A 131 -19.32 21.86 -1.46
N GLY A 132 -20.64 21.67 -1.64
CA GLY A 132 -21.67 22.70 -1.58
C GLY A 132 -21.58 23.63 -0.37
N ASP A 133 -21.55 23.06 0.85
CA ASP A 133 -21.51 23.86 2.08
C ASP A 133 -20.26 24.76 2.17
N LEU A 134 -19.12 24.33 1.61
CA LEU A 134 -17.92 25.17 1.53
C LEU A 134 -18.11 26.32 0.54
N VAL A 135 -18.67 26.03 -0.64
CA VAL A 135 -18.95 27.05 -1.65
C VAL A 135 -19.96 28.08 -1.13
N ASP A 136 -21.00 27.63 -0.43
CA ASP A 136 -22.00 28.52 0.16
C ASP A 136 -21.40 29.40 1.27
N ALA A 137 -20.48 28.87 2.08
CA ALA A 137 -19.73 29.65 3.06
C ALA A 137 -18.80 30.69 2.39
N LEU A 138 -18.13 30.33 1.30
CA LEU A 138 -17.26 31.26 0.55
C LEU A 138 -18.07 32.34 -0.19
N ARG A 139 -19.23 32.00 -0.76
CA ARG A 139 -20.12 32.97 -1.42
C ARG A 139 -20.69 34.01 -0.44
N GLN A 140 -20.87 33.68 0.84
CA GLN A 140 -21.24 34.67 1.87
C GLN A 140 -20.20 35.81 1.96
N LEU A 141 -18.94 35.53 1.61
CA LEU A 141 -17.83 36.49 1.57
C LEU A 141 -17.75 37.28 0.25
N GLY A 142 -18.61 36.98 -0.72
CA GLY A 142 -18.51 37.55 -2.07
C GLY A 142 -17.48 36.87 -2.96
N CYS A 143 -17.00 35.67 -2.60
CA CYS A 143 -16.18 34.86 -3.50
C CYS A 143 -17.00 34.39 -4.72
N GLN A 144 -16.46 34.60 -5.92
CA GLN A 144 -17.07 34.11 -7.16
C GLN A 144 -16.65 32.64 -7.42
N ILE A 145 -17.63 31.73 -7.35
CA ILE A 145 -17.43 30.30 -7.61
C ILE A 145 -18.63 29.80 -8.42
N ASP A 146 -18.40 29.20 -9.58
CA ASP A 146 -19.42 28.60 -10.44
C ASP A 146 -19.26 27.07 -10.49
N TYR A 147 -20.38 26.35 -10.49
CA TYR A 147 -20.39 24.91 -10.77
C TYR A 147 -20.37 24.69 -12.27
N LEU A 148 -19.44 23.88 -12.77
CA LEU A 148 -19.35 23.54 -14.20
C LEU A 148 -20.14 22.27 -14.54
N GLY A 149 -20.64 21.55 -13.52
CA GLY A 149 -21.48 20.37 -13.63
C GLY A 149 -22.65 20.41 -12.65
N THR A 150 -22.81 19.35 -11.85
CA THR A 150 -23.89 19.23 -10.86
C THR A 150 -23.70 20.23 -9.71
N PRO A 151 -24.70 21.07 -9.39
CA PRO A 151 -24.62 21.97 -8.23
C PRO A 151 -24.30 21.23 -6.92
N GLY A 152 -23.36 21.78 -6.14
CA GLY A 152 -22.91 21.18 -4.88
C GLY A 152 -21.70 20.25 -5.02
N TYR A 153 -21.23 20.00 -6.25
CA TYR A 153 -20.14 19.07 -6.56
C TYR A 153 -19.15 19.68 -7.57
N PRO A 154 -17.85 19.31 -7.54
CA PRO A 154 -16.91 19.64 -8.62
C PRO A 154 -17.38 19.11 -9.99
N PRO A 155 -16.89 19.64 -11.12
CA PRO A 155 -15.85 20.66 -11.25
C PRO A 155 -16.32 22.09 -10.96
N LEU A 156 -15.40 22.94 -10.52
CA LEU A 156 -15.66 24.34 -10.14
C LEU A 156 -14.85 25.32 -10.99
N LYS A 157 -15.41 26.50 -11.24
CA LYS A 157 -14.69 27.66 -11.77
C LYS A 157 -14.62 28.73 -10.69
N ILE A 158 -13.43 29.27 -10.43
CA ILE A 158 -13.18 30.32 -9.45
C ILE A 158 -12.83 31.61 -10.20
N GLY A 159 -13.45 32.71 -9.76
CA GLY A 159 -13.24 34.06 -10.28
C GLY A 159 -12.59 35.00 -9.27
N HIS A 160 -12.80 36.30 -9.48
CA HIS A 160 -12.33 37.34 -8.55
C HIS A 160 -13.39 37.62 -7.48
N PRO A 161 -13.01 37.68 -6.19
CA PRO A 161 -13.95 37.97 -5.11
C PRO A 161 -14.30 39.47 -5.02
N ASP A 162 -15.46 39.77 -4.45
CA ASP A 162 -15.86 41.12 -4.02
C ASP A 162 -16.17 41.13 -2.52
N PHE A 163 -15.22 41.60 -1.71
CA PHE A 163 -15.33 41.60 -0.25
C PHE A 163 -16.03 42.84 0.33
N ALA A 164 -16.29 43.87 -0.48
CA ALA A 164 -16.55 45.24 -0.01
C ALA A 164 -17.76 45.36 0.95
N ALA A 165 -18.73 44.45 0.85
CA ALA A 165 -19.93 44.42 1.70
C ALA A 165 -20.01 43.21 2.66
N HIS A 166 -19.02 42.33 2.69
CA HIS A 166 -19.21 40.94 3.17
C HIS A 166 -18.41 40.53 4.41
N LEU A 167 -17.50 41.38 4.91
CA LEU A 167 -16.60 41.02 6.01
C LEU A 167 -17.11 41.42 7.41
N ALA A 168 -18.25 42.12 7.50
CA ALA A 168 -18.76 42.66 8.77
C ALA A 168 -19.54 41.63 9.62
N ALA A 169 -19.98 40.51 9.02
CA ALA A 169 -20.79 39.49 9.68
C ALA A 169 -20.01 38.16 9.82
N PRO A 170 -20.30 37.35 10.86
CA PRO A 170 -19.75 36.00 10.95
C PRO A 170 -20.16 35.13 9.76
N ILE A 171 -19.20 34.39 9.22
CA ILE A 171 -19.43 33.38 8.17
C ILE A 171 -20.05 32.16 8.83
N ARG A 172 -21.11 31.62 8.25
CA ARG A 172 -21.78 30.43 8.79
C ARG A 172 -21.43 29.20 7.97
N VAL A 173 -21.06 28.12 8.65
CA VAL A 173 -20.77 26.83 8.04
C VAL A 173 -21.39 25.71 8.88
N ARG A 174 -21.88 24.65 8.21
CA ARG A 174 -22.41 23.47 8.89
C ARG A 174 -21.31 22.65 9.54
N GLY A 175 -21.53 22.25 10.79
CA GLY A 175 -20.60 21.43 11.58
C GLY A 175 -20.76 19.93 11.39
N ASP A 176 -21.90 19.48 10.87
CA ASP A 176 -22.38 18.10 10.91
C ASP A 176 -22.13 17.31 9.60
N VAL A 177 -21.57 17.95 8.57
CA VAL A 177 -21.36 17.35 7.25
C VAL A 177 -19.92 16.87 7.04
N SER A 178 -18.95 17.78 7.14
CA SER A 178 -17.54 17.45 6.91
C SER A 178 -16.61 18.44 7.60
N SER A 179 -15.64 17.94 8.36
CA SER A 179 -14.58 18.77 8.94
C SER A 179 -13.77 19.51 7.89
N GLN A 180 -13.65 18.95 6.67
CA GLN A 180 -12.83 19.54 5.61
C GLN A 180 -13.30 20.94 5.22
N PHE A 181 -14.61 21.24 5.33
CA PHE A 181 -15.13 22.57 5.00
C PHE A 181 -14.66 23.62 6.00
N LEU A 182 -14.89 23.39 7.29
CA LEU A 182 -14.40 24.28 8.35
C LEU A 182 -12.87 24.41 8.33
N THR A 183 -12.12 23.31 8.14
CA THR A 183 -10.66 23.42 8.05
C THR A 183 -10.20 24.23 6.85
N SER A 184 -10.90 24.12 5.72
CA SER A 184 -10.56 24.89 4.51
C SER A 184 -10.77 26.38 4.73
N LEU A 185 -11.86 26.76 5.39
CA LEU A 185 -12.11 28.14 5.82
C LEU A 185 -11.05 28.63 6.82
N LEU A 186 -10.73 27.84 7.85
CA LEU A 186 -9.71 28.19 8.84
C LEU A 186 -8.33 28.42 8.22
N MET A 187 -7.99 27.73 7.13
CA MET A 187 -6.73 27.93 6.41
C MET A 187 -6.79 29.09 5.39
N ALA A 188 -7.94 29.37 4.79
CA ALA A 188 -8.04 30.41 3.76
C ALA A 188 -8.23 31.82 4.36
N LEU A 189 -9.07 31.94 5.38
CA LEU A 189 -9.50 33.24 5.93
C LEU A 189 -8.43 34.07 6.63
N PRO A 190 -7.31 33.52 7.16
CA PRO A 190 -6.19 34.35 7.62
C PRO A 190 -5.64 35.28 6.52
N LEU A 191 -5.83 34.96 5.23
CA LEU A 191 -5.43 35.82 4.12
C LEU A 191 -6.22 37.14 4.07
N LEU A 192 -7.45 37.15 4.60
CA LEU A 192 -8.34 38.32 4.67
C LEU A 192 -8.27 39.05 6.02
N ALA A 193 -7.80 38.38 7.08
CA ALA A 193 -7.76 38.93 8.43
C ALA A 193 -6.56 39.88 8.67
N ARG A 194 -6.19 40.69 7.66
CA ARG A 194 -5.05 41.62 7.73
C ARG A 194 -5.36 42.85 8.57
N THR A 195 -6.55 43.43 8.41
CA THR A 195 -6.96 44.69 9.05
C THR A 195 -8.07 44.51 10.08
N GLN A 196 -8.86 43.45 9.97
CA GLN A 196 -9.96 43.13 10.88
C GLN A 196 -9.99 41.64 11.18
N ALA A 197 -10.53 41.28 12.35
CA ALA A 197 -10.73 39.89 12.72
C ALA A 197 -11.86 39.27 11.89
N ILE A 198 -11.76 37.97 11.60
CA ILE A 198 -12.78 37.22 10.86
C ILE A 198 -13.36 36.15 11.77
N THR A 199 -14.69 36.06 11.80
CA THR A 199 -15.41 35.12 12.65
C THR A 199 -16.11 34.06 11.82
N ILE A 200 -16.00 32.81 12.24
CA ILE A 200 -16.74 31.67 11.68
C ILE A 200 -17.66 31.13 12.78
N ASP A 201 -18.96 31.03 12.50
CA ASP A 201 -19.97 30.41 13.35
C ASP A 201 -20.33 29.02 12.80
N VAL A 202 -20.22 27.99 13.63
CA VAL A 202 -20.59 26.61 13.29
C VAL A 202 -22.06 26.37 13.60
N GLN A 203 -22.79 25.90 12.60
CA GLN A 203 -24.19 25.51 12.73
C GLN A 203 -24.31 24.02 13.06
N GLY A 204 -25.11 23.69 14.08
CA GLY A 204 -25.33 22.31 14.52
C GLY A 204 -24.18 21.73 15.33
N GLU A 205 -24.14 20.40 15.44
CA GLU A 205 -23.07 19.69 16.14
C GLU A 205 -21.82 19.57 15.26
N LEU A 206 -20.66 19.95 15.80
CA LEU A 206 -19.40 19.81 15.10
C LEU A 206 -18.87 18.38 15.19
N ILE A 207 -18.90 17.66 14.07
CA ILE A 207 -18.28 16.34 13.94
C ILE A 207 -16.78 16.47 13.68
N SER A 208 -16.03 15.38 13.88
CA SER A 208 -14.63 15.30 13.44
C SER A 208 -13.71 16.40 14.02
N LYS A 209 -13.98 16.82 15.27
CA LYS A 209 -13.19 17.80 16.05
C LYS A 209 -11.67 17.54 16.00
N PRO A 210 -11.16 16.29 16.03
CA PRO A 210 -9.73 16.01 15.86
C PRO A 210 -9.09 16.67 14.64
N TYR A 211 -9.77 16.69 13.49
CA TYR A 211 -9.23 17.30 12.27
C TYR A 211 -9.22 18.82 12.32
N ILE A 212 -10.13 19.42 13.09
CA ILE A 212 -10.11 20.86 13.36
C ILE A 212 -8.94 21.17 14.29
N HIS A 213 -8.75 20.39 15.34
CA HIS A 213 -7.64 20.52 16.29
C HIS A 213 -6.28 20.49 15.58
N ILE A 214 -6.01 19.49 14.72
CA ILE A 214 -4.77 19.44 13.91
C ILE A 214 -4.58 20.73 13.11
N THR A 215 -5.66 21.27 12.53
CA THR A 215 -5.61 22.52 11.76
C THR A 215 -5.23 23.71 12.64
N LEU A 216 -5.81 23.82 13.83
CA LEU A 216 -5.49 24.90 14.77
C LEU A 216 -4.03 24.84 15.24
N GLU A 217 -3.54 23.65 15.57
CA GLU A 217 -2.13 23.44 15.96
C GLU A 217 -1.16 23.80 14.84
N LEU A 218 -1.47 23.38 13.60
CA LEU A 218 -0.64 23.73 12.44
C LEU A 218 -0.70 25.23 12.15
N LEU A 219 -1.88 25.86 12.18
CA LEU A 219 -2.01 27.31 12.01
C LEU A 219 -1.17 28.08 13.04
N ALA A 220 -1.17 27.64 14.30
CA ALA A 220 -0.36 28.24 15.35
C ALA A 220 1.15 28.14 15.05
N ARG A 221 1.61 27.01 14.51
CA ARG A 221 3.00 26.84 14.05
C ARG A 221 3.36 27.78 12.89
N PHE A 222 2.40 28.11 12.03
CA PHE A 222 2.55 29.07 10.93
C PHE A 222 2.22 30.53 11.31
N GLY A 223 2.16 30.83 12.61
CA GLY A 223 2.03 32.18 13.15
C GLY A 223 0.59 32.67 13.38
N ILE A 224 -0.43 31.83 13.17
CA ILE A 224 -1.85 32.21 13.29
C ILE A 224 -2.50 31.48 14.45
N ARG A 225 -2.81 32.21 15.53
CA ARG A 225 -3.51 31.68 16.70
C ARG A 225 -5.00 31.97 16.58
N VAL A 226 -5.76 31.00 16.09
CA VAL A 226 -7.22 31.10 16.03
C VAL A 226 -7.81 30.85 17.42
N GLU A 227 -8.73 31.73 17.85
CA GLU A 227 -9.46 31.53 19.09
C GLU A 227 -10.61 30.54 18.86
N ASN A 228 -10.68 29.48 19.67
CA ASN A 228 -11.75 28.50 19.65
C ASN A 228 -12.70 28.72 20.83
N HIS A 229 -13.90 29.21 20.54
CA HIS A 229 -14.97 29.46 21.50
C HIS A 229 -15.93 28.27 21.54
N GLY A 230 -15.53 27.22 22.26
CA GLY A 230 -16.38 26.06 22.55
C GLY A 230 -16.79 25.23 21.33
N TRP A 231 -15.98 25.23 20.26
CA TRP A 231 -16.25 24.56 18.97
C TRP A 231 -17.44 25.11 18.18
N GLN A 232 -18.08 26.17 18.68
CA GLN A 232 -19.23 26.81 18.04
C GLN A 232 -18.83 28.08 17.28
N ARG A 233 -17.73 28.71 17.69
CA ARG A 233 -17.22 29.93 17.06
C ARG A 233 -15.70 29.91 16.99
N PHE A 234 -15.16 30.33 15.86
CA PHE A 234 -13.73 30.50 15.63
C PHE A 234 -13.44 31.95 15.25
N VAL A 235 -12.49 32.58 15.93
CA VAL A 235 -12.09 33.96 15.65
C VAL A 235 -10.64 33.97 15.17
N ILE A 236 -10.44 34.43 13.95
CA ILE A 236 -9.13 34.64 13.33
C ILE A 236 -8.73 36.10 13.61
N PRO A 237 -7.65 36.35 14.38
CA PRO A 237 -7.30 37.71 14.80
C PRO A 237 -6.94 38.63 13.63
N ALA A 238 -7.21 39.93 13.80
CA ALA A 238 -6.71 40.97 12.90
C ALA A 238 -5.17 40.99 12.90
N GLY A 239 -4.57 41.28 11.76
CA GLY A 239 -3.11 41.25 11.58
C GLY A 239 -2.55 39.85 11.33
N SER A 240 -3.42 38.84 11.10
CA SER A 240 -2.97 37.49 10.76
C SER A 240 -2.19 37.49 9.44
N HIS A 241 -1.04 36.82 9.45
CA HIS A 241 -0.21 36.63 8.28
C HIS A 241 0.57 35.33 8.41
N TYR A 242 0.68 34.59 7.31
CA TYR A 242 1.40 33.32 7.28
C TYR A 242 2.91 33.53 7.33
N GLN A 243 3.57 32.86 8.27
CA GLN A 243 5.03 32.85 8.40
C GLN A 243 5.55 31.41 8.31
N SER A 244 6.64 31.22 7.55
CA SER A 244 7.36 29.95 7.57
C SER A 244 7.92 29.71 8.98
N PRO A 245 7.71 28.51 9.57
CA PRO A 245 8.37 28.10 10.80
C PRO A 245 9.84 27.68 10.59
N GLY A 246 10.36 27.84 9.38
CA GLY A 246 11.68 27.33 8.97
C GLY A 246 11.61 25.85 8.59
N ALA A 247 11.32 24.97 9.55
CA ALA A 247 11.22 23.53 9.31
C ALA A 247 10.04 22.88 10.06
N ILE A 248 9.43 21.87 9.44
CA ILE A 248 8.39 21.02 10.04
C ILE A 248 8.69 19.55 9.75
N HIS A 249 8.58 18.72 10.79
CA HIS A 249 8.45 17.28 10.66
C HIS A 249 6.99 16.88 10.62
N VAL A 250 6.62 16.10 9.60
CA VAL A 250 5.29 15.52 9.50
C VAL A 250 5.25 14.25 10.36
N GLU A 251 4.42 14.23 11.39
CA GLU A 251 4.16 13.02 12.17
C GLU A 251 3.61 11.91 11.26
N ALA A 252 3.96 10.67 11.55
CA ALA A 252 3.41 9.54 10.82
C ALA A 252 1.91 9.37 11.06
N ASP A 253 1.21 8.73 10.13
CA ASP A 253 -0.25 8.68 10.14
C ASP A 253 -0.80 7.87 11.33
N ALA A 254 -1.49 8.54 12.26
CA ALA A 254 -2.07 7.89 13.43
C ALA A 254 -3.22 6.93 13.07
N SER A 255 -3.93 7.17 11.97
CA SER A 255 -4.91 6.20 11.47
C SER A 255 -4.24 4.96 10.91
N SER A 256 -3.14 5.09 10.16
CA SER A 256 -2.33 3.94 9.71
C SER A 256 -1.74 3.16 10.88
N ALA A 257 -1.37 3.85 11.96
CA ALA A 257 -0.89 3.20 13.17
C ALA A 257 -1.94 2.25 13.78
N SER A 258 -3.23 2.53 13.62
CA SER A 258 -4.30 1.67 14.15
C SER A 258 -4.21 0.23 13.65
N TYR A 259 -3.80 0.00 12.40
CA TYR A 259 -3.65 -1.35 11.83
C TYR A 259 -2.57 -2.15 12.55
N PHE A 260 -1.47 -1.52 12.91
CA PHE A 260 -0.35 -2.16 13.61
C PHE A 260 -0.60 -2.26 15.12
N ILE A 261 -1.35 -1.33 15.70
CA ILE A 261 -1.88 -1.47 17.06
C ILE A 261 -2.82 -2.68 17.13
N ALA A 262 -3.75 -2.81 16.18
CA ALA A 262 -4.65 -3.95 16.10
C ALA A 262 -3.89 -5.25 15.82
N LEU A 263 -2.89 -5.23 14.93
CA LEU A 263 -2.02 -6.37 14.66
C LEU A 263 -1.34 -6.85 15.96
N GLY A 264 -0.79 -5.93 16.75
CA GLY A 264 -0.18 -6.27 18.04
C GLY A 264 -1.18 -6.74 19.09
N ALA A 265 -2.44 -6.30 19.01
CA ALA A 265 -3.53 -6.75 19.89
C ALA A 265 -4.09 -8.14 19.52
N ILE A 266 -4.10 -8.48 18.23
CA ILE A 266 -4.65 -9.73 17.69
C ILE A 266 -3.61 -10.84 17.71
N ALA A 267 -2.43 -10.56 17.15
CA ALA A 267 -1.41 -11.57 16.89
C ALA A 267 -0.75 -12.09 18.17
N THR A 268 -0.30 -13.34 18.10
CA THR A 268 0.60 -13.90 19.11
C THR A 268 2.04 -13.41 18.86
N GLY A 269 2.87 -13.45 19.90
CA GLY A 269 4.32 -13.36 19.73
C GLY A 269 4.94 -14.72 19.36
N ASP A 270 6.14 -14.70 18.78
CA ASP A 270 6.94 -15.90 18.48
C ASP A 270 8.36 -15.74 19.05
N ASN A 271 9.02 -16.85 19.40
CA ASN A 271 10.43 -16.92 19.81
C ASN A 271 10.86 -15.89 20.89
N GLY A 272 9.97 -15.60 21.85
CA GLY A 272 10.23 -14.65 22.94
C GLY A 272 10.01 -13.18 22.59
N GLN A 273 9.80 -12.83 21.31
CA GLN A 273 9.38 -11.50 20.87
C GLN A 273 7.85 -11.43 20.84
N LYS A 274 7.27 -10.57 21.67
CA LYS A 274 5.83 -10.54 21.92
C LYS A 274 5.13 -9.27 21.44
N SER A 275 5.84 -8.43 20.69
CA SER A 275 5.39 -7.05 20.48
C SER A 275 5.80 -6.50 19.13
N ILE A 276 5.01 -5.55 18.68
CA ILE A 276 5.24 -4.73 17.50
C ILE A 276 5.64 -3.34 17.97
N LYS A 277 6.78 -2.86 17.47
CA LYS A 277 7.19 -1.47 17.63
C LYS A 277 6.76 -0.68 16.40
N ILE A 278 6.10 0.45 16.64
CA ILE A 278 5.63 1.38 15.62
C ILE A 278 6.46 2.66 15.78
N GLU A 279 7.07 3.13 14.71
CA GLU A 279 7.90 4.33 14.69
C GLU A 279 7.25 5.43 13.84
N GLY A 280 7.46 6.69 14.25
CA GLY A 280 6.90 7.87 13.56
C GLY A 280 5.67 8.48 14.23
N VAL A 281 5.10 7.85 15.25
CA VAL A 281 3.95 8.37 16.00
C VAL A 281 4.02 7.92 17.46
N GLY A 282 3.69 8.82 18.39
CA GLY A 282 3.70 8.59 19.83
C GLY A 282 2.36 8.93 20.49
N LEU A 283 2.23 8.64 21.79
CA LEU A 283 1.00 8.92 22.57
C LEU A 283 0.70 10.42 22.73
N ASP A 284 1.68 11.28 22.44
CA ASP A 284 1.60 12.74 22.47
C ASP A 284 1.27 13.37 21.10
N SER A 285 0.95 12.55 20.08
CA SER A 285 0.58 13.03 18.74
C SER A 285 -0.58 14.01 18.77
N ILE A 286 -0.51 15.05 17.93
CA ILE A 286 -1.62 16.01 17.76
C ILE A 286 -2.83 15.41 17.03
N GLN A 287 -2.67 14.24 16.43
CA GLN A 287 -3.69 13.55 15.64
C GLN A 287 -4.64 12.81 16.57
N GLY A 288 -5.93 13.15 16.59
CA GLY A 288 -6.88 12.51 17.53
C GLY A 288 -7.04 11.00 17.33
N ASP A 289 -6.77 10.47 16.13
CA ASP A 289 -6.78 9.02 15.85
C ASP A 289 -5.77 8.23 16.70
N ILE A 290 -4.77 8.89 17.33
CA ILE A 290 -3.89 8.25 18.32
C ILE A 290 -4.66 7.65 19.50
N ARG A 291 -5.83 8.19 19.81
CA ARG A 291 -6.72 7.69 20.87
C ARG A 291 -7.30 6.31 20.55
N PHE A 292 -7.07 5.78 19.35
CA PHE A 292 -7.27 4.35 19.06
C PHE A 292 -6.51 3.46 20.06
N ALA A 293 -5.34 3.90 20.54
CA ALA A 293 -4.60 3.20 21.58
C ALA A 293 -5.45 2.98 22.86
N GLU A 294 -6.25 3.97 23.28
CA GLU A 294 -7.15 3.87 24.44
C GLU A 294 -8.24 2.82 24.19
N ALA A 295 -8.83 2.82 22.99
CA ALA A 295 -9.85 1.85 22.60
C ALA A 295 -9.29 0.42 22.52
N ALA A 296 -8.09 0.26 21.94
CA ALA A 296 -7.40 -1.03 21.90
C ALA A 296 -7.05 -1.53 23.31
N GLN A 297 -6.61 -0.65 24.22
CA GLN A 297 -6.39 -0.98 25.63
C GLN A 297 -7.69 -1.40 26.32
N ALA A 298 -8.81 -0.73 26.05
CA ALA A 298 -10.13 -1.11 26.58
C ALA A 298 -10.57 -2.51 26.09
N MET A 299 -10.23 -2.87 24.85
CA MET A 299 -10.41 -4.23 24.31
C MET A 299 -9.40 -5.24 24.91
N GLY A 300 -8.36 -4.80 25.62
CA GLY A 300 -7.42 -5.65 26.33
C GLY A 300 -6.00 -5.69 25.76
N ALA A 301 -5.67 -4.87 24.75
CA ALA A 301 -4.30 -4.73 24.27
C ALA A 301 -3.41 -4.06 25.33
N VAL A 302 -2.11 -4.37 25.31
CA VAL A 302 -1.12 -3.63 26.09
C VAL A 302 -0.39 -2.70 25.15
N VAL A 303 -0.65 -1.40 25.29
CA VAL A 303 -0.02 -0.33 24.52
C VAL A 303 0.84 0.50 25.46
N THR A 304 2.11 0.64 25.13
CA THR A 304 3.05 1.58 25.75
C THR A 304 3.64 2.47 24.66
N GLY A 305 4.15 3.64 25.01
CA GLY A 305 4.69 4.55 24.01
C GLY A 305 5.47 5.69 24.63
N GLY A 306 6.18 6.41 23.78
CA GLY A 306 6.85 7.65 24.10
C GLY A 306 6.79 8.61 22.91
N PRO A 307 7.63 9.64 22.88
CA PRO A 307 7.68 10.55 21.75
C PRO A 307 8.05 9.80 20.47
N ASN A 308 7.20 9.91 19.45
CA ASN A 308 7.43 9.34 18.11
C ASN A 308 7.55 7.81 18.02
N TRP A 309 7.09 7.05 19.04
CA TRP A 309 6.97 5.59 18.95
C TRP A 309 5.87 5.01 19.84
N LEU A 310 5.36 3.84 19.43
CA LEU A 310 4.47 2.97 20.21
C LEU A 310 5.02 1.54 20.25
N GLN A 311 4.71 0.81 21.30
CA GLN A 311 4.98 -0.62 21.45
C GLN A 311 3.71 -1.31 21.89
N VAL A 312 3.28 -2.29 21.10
CA VAL A 312 2.00 -2.96 21.26
C VAL A 312 2.21 -4.45 21.37
N GLN A 313 1.55 -5.06 22.35
CA GLN A 313 1.52 -6.51 22.52
C GLN A 313 0.12 -6.95 22.95
N ARG A 314 -0.19 -8.21 22.66
CA ARG A 314 -1.47 -8.80 23.05
C ARG A 314 -1.53 -8.95 24.57
N GLY A 315 -2.61 -8.43 25.16
CA GLY A 315 -2.91 -8.57 26.58
C GLY A 315 -3.99 -9.61 26.81
N ALA A 316 -5.19 -9.17 27.22
CA ALA A 316 -6.32 -10.06 27.43
C ALA A 316 -6.76 -10.72 26.11
N TRP A 317 -7.07 -12.02 26.16
CA TRP A 317 -7.55 -12.80 25.02
C TRP A 317 -8.65 -13.77 25.45
N PRO A 318 -9.76 -13.93 24.70
CA PRO A 318 -10.17 -13.11 23.54
C PRO A 318 -10.24 -11.62 23.88
N LEU A 319 -10.29 -10.76 22.85
CA LEU A 319 -10.45 -9.33 23.08
C LEU A 319 -11.79 -9.08 23.81
N LYS A 320 -11.91 -7.99 24.55
CA LYS A 320 -13.17 -7.59 25.18
C LYS A 320 -14.01 -6.82 24.17
N ALA A 321 -15.29 -7.16 24.04
CA ALA A 321 -16.22 -6.33 23.30
C ALA A 321 -16.38 -4.96 23.98
N ILE A 322 -16.58 -3.91 23.18
CA ILE A 322 -16.75 -2.53 23.65
C ILE A 322 -17.98 -1.88 23.02
N ASP A 323 -18.54 -0.89 23.71
CA ASP A 323 -19.51 0.05 23.16
C ASP A 323 -18.89 1.45 23.17
N LEU A 324 -18.58 1.99 21.99
CA LEU A 324 -17.77 3.20 21.84
C LEU A 324 -18.43 4.25 20.94
N ASP A 325 -18.39 5.50 21.41
CA ASP A 325 -18.58 6.68 20.56
C ASP A 325 -17.29 6.97 19.77
N CYS A 326 -17.36 6.86 18.44
CA CYS A 326 -16.20 6.96 17.58
C CYS A 326 -15.94 8.36 17.01
N ASN A 327 -16.65 9.40 17.46
CA ASN A 327 -16.46 10.78 16.99
C ASN A 327 -15.02 11.30 17.13
N HIS A 328 -14.26 10.76 18.09
CA HIS A 328 -12.88 11.15 18.37
C HIS A 328 -11.82 10.41 17.56
N ILE A 329 -12.18 9.29 16.94
CA ILE A 329 -11.29 8.43 16.14
C ILE A 329 -12.01 7.96 14.86
N PRO A 330 -12.67 8.87 14.13
CA PRO A 330 -13.67 8.48 13.14
C PRO A 330 -13.07 7.63 12.02
N ASP A 331 -11.79 7.82 11.69
CA ASP A 331 -11.14 7.13 10.59
C ASP A 331 -10.42 5.84 11.07
N ALA A 332 -9.83 5.84 12.27
CA ALA A 332 -9.26 4.64 12.90
C ALA A 332 -10.30 3.63 13.44
N ALA A 333 -11.55 4.05 13.68
CA ALA A 333 -12.60 3.19 14.22
C ALA A 333 -12.96 1.99 13.33
N MET A 334 -12.69 2.04 12.01
CA MET A 334 -12.84 0.87 11.12
C MET A 334 -11.99 -0.32 11.57
N THR A 335 -10.82 -0.04 12.14
CA THR A 335 -9.92 -1.08 12.63
C THR A 335 -10.48 -1.76 13.87
N LEU A 336 -11.28 -1.06 14.70
CA LEU A 336 -12.01 -1.68 15.82
C LEU A 336 -13.07 -2.67 15.32
N ALA A 337 -13.70 -2.39 14.18
CA ALA A 337 -14.65 -3.32 13.57
C ALA A 337 -13.97 -4.61 13.09
N ALA A 338 -12.73 -4.54 12.60
CA ALA A 338 -11.93 -5.75 12.34
C ALA A 338 -11.51 -6.47 13.62
N MET A 339 -11.10 -5.74 14.66
CA MET A 339 -10.78 -6.32 15.98
C MET A 339 -11.98 -7.02 16.62
N ALA A 340 -13.21 -6.56 16.37
CA ALA A 340 -14.43 -7.15 16.90
C ALA A 340 -14.63 -8.62 16.47
N LEU A 341 -14.02 -9.06 15.36
CA LEU A 341 -14.00 -10.47 14.95
C LEU A 341 -13.33 -11.39 15.99
N TYR A 342 -12.50 -10.83 16.87
CA TYR A 342 -11.71 -11.54 17.87
C TYR A 342 -12.17 -11.25 19.31
N ALA A 343 -13.31 -10.58 19.47
CA ALA A 343 -13.84 -10.19 20.76
C ALA A 343 -14.67 -11.31 21.41
N ASP A 344 -14.86 -11.24 22.72
CA ASP A 344 -15.92 -11.95 23.44
C ASP A 344 -17.12 -11.01 23.60
N GLY A 345 -18.21 -11.31 22.89
CA GLY A 345 -19.43 -10.51 22.84
C GLY A 345 -19.55 -9.58 21.63
N THR A 346 -20.57 -8.73 21.64
CA THR A 346 -20.90 -7.81 20.54
C THR A 346 -20.23 -6.45 20.74
N THR A 347 -19.38 -6.04 19.81
CA THR A 347 -18.81 -4.68 19.78
C THR A 347 -19.77 -3.72 19.07
N THR A 348 -20.06 -2.57 19.67
CA THR A 348 -20.93 -1.52 19.12
C THR A 348 -20.13 -0.25 18.89
N LEU A 349 -20.09 0.25 17.66
CA LEU A 349 -19.44 1.51 17.28
C LEU A 349 -20.52 2.51 16.85
N ARG A 350 -20.59 3.66 17.52
CA ARG A 350 -21.63 4.70 17.34
C ARG A 350 -21.04 6.01 16.82
N ASN A 351 -21.92 6.90 16.36
CA ASN A 351 -21.60 8.22 15.85
C ASN A 351 -20.64 8.20 14.65
N ILE A 352 -20.87 7.24 13.75
CA ILE A 352 -20.08 7.04 12.53
C ILE A 352 -20.87 7.38 11.26
N ALA A 353 -21.94 8.18 11.34
CA ALA A 353 -22.74 8.58 10.16
C ALA A 353 -21.88 9.11 8.99
N SER A 354 -20.79 9.82 9.31
CA SER A 354 -19.87 10.35 8.30
C SER A 354 -19.25 9.29 7.41
N TRP A 355 -19.17 8.02 7.83
CA TRP A 355 -18.65 6.89 7.05
C TRP A 355 -19.41 6.63 5.74
N ARG A 356 -20.69 7.02 5.68
CA ARG A 356 -21.54 6.78 4.50
C ARG A 356 -21.15 7.62 3.28
N VAL A 357 -20.48 8.75 3.50
CA VAL A 357 -20.20 9.78 2.48
C VAL A 357 -18.70 10.02 2.27
N LYS A 358 -17.86 9.04 2.65
CA LYS A 358 -16.39 9.09 2.47
C LYS A 358 -16.02 8.57 1.06
N GLU A 359 -14.95 7.80 0.95
CA GLU A 359 -14.54 7.14 -0.29
C GLU A 359 -15.63 6.21 -0.84
N THR A 360 -16.20 5.37 0.03
CA THR A 360 -17.35 4.51 -0.19
C THR A 360 -18.36 4.67 0.97
N ASP A 361 -19.51 4.02 0.92
CA ASP A 361 -20.33 3.82 2.13
C ASP A 361 -19.63 2.77 3.01
N ARG A 362 -18.76 3.23 3.90
CA ARG A 362 -17.91 2.36 4.73
C ARG A 362 -18.71 1.53 5.74
N ILE A 363 -19.89 1.97 6.16
CA ILE A 363 -20.74 1.17 7.05
C ILE A 363 -21.22 -0.06 6.27
N ALA A 364 -21.80 0.17 5.09
CA ALA A 364 -22.28 -0.90 4.22
C ALA A 364 -21.16 -1.83 3.76
N ALA A 365 -20.01 -1.29 3.38
CA ALA A 365 -18.83 -2.08 3.00
C ALA A 365 -18.36 -2.95 4.17
N MET A 366 -18.10 -2.39 5.35
CA MET A 366 -17.66 -3.16 6.51
C MET A 366 -18.68 -4.24 6.88
N ALA A 367 -19.98 -3.94 6.87
CA ALA A 367 -21.00 -4.91 7.21
C ALA A 367 -21.11 -6.04 6.18
N CYS A 368 -21.01 -5.74 4.88
CA CYS A 368 -20.98 -6.74 3.82
C CYS A 368 -19.78 -7.69 4.00
N GLU A 369 -18.58 -7.12 4.11
CA GLU A 369 -17.34 -7.89 4.13
C GLU A 369 -17.14 -8.67 5.45
N LEU A 370 -17.55 -8.13 6.61
CA LEU A 370 -17.55 -8.86 7.89
C LEU A 370 -18.50 -10.07 7.87
N ARG A 371 -19.68 -9.96 7.24
CA ARG A 371 -20.62 -11.09 7.11
C ARG A 371 -20.03 -12.23 6.28
N LYS A 372 -19.21 -11.94 5.25
CA LYS A 372 -18.50 -12.98 4.46
C LYS A 372 -17.52 -13.81 5.30
N LEU A 373 -17.00 -13.25 6.40
CA LEU A 373 -16.11 -13.96 7.33
C LEU A 373 -16.87 -14.77 8.40
N GLY A 374 -18.21 -14.75 8.38
CA GLY A 374 -19.06 -15.47 9.33
C GLY A 374 -19.59 -14.64 10.51
N ALA A 375 -19.27 -13.34 10.56
CA ALA A 375 -19.75 -12.47 11.64
C ALA A 375 -21.24 -12.11 11.47
N THR A 376 -21.94 -11.93 12.58
CA THR A 376 -23.29 -11.33 12.57
C THR A 376 -23.17 -9.83 12.74
N VAL A 377 -23.70 -9.07 11.77
CA VAL A 377 -23.58 -7.61 11.74
C VAL A 377 -24.94 -6.94 11.65
N GLU A 378 -25.23 -6.05 12.59
CA GLU A 378 -26.31 -5.07 12.51
C GLU A 378 -25.73 -3.70 12.16
N GLU A 379 -26.35 -2.97 11.24
CA GLU A 379 -25.92 -1.63 10.86
C GLU A 379 -27.12 -0.68 10.82
N GLY A 380 -26.89 0.56 11.22
CA GLY A 380 -27.88 1.64 11.16
C GLY A 380 -27.28 2.90 10.56
N ALA A 381 -28.03 4.01 10.59
CA ALA A 381 -27.62 5.26 9.93
C ALA A 381 -26.23 5.75 10.38
N ASP A 382 -25.89 5.55 11.66
CA ASP A 382 -24.72 6.11 12.33
C ASP A 382 -24.01 5.10 13.26
N PHE A 383 -24.30 3.81 13.14
CA PHE A 383 -23.70 2.77 13.98
C PHE A 383 -23.49 1.45 13.24
N ILE A 384 -22.60 0.62 13.78
CA ILE A 384 -22.42 -0.79 13.41
C ILE A 384 -22.24 -1.63 14.69
N ARG A 385 -22.91 -2.79 14.76
CA ARG A 385 -22.75 -3.79 15.83
C ARG A 385 -22.27 -5.09 15.24
N ILE A 386 -21.20 -5.63 15.81
CA ILE A 386 -20.47 -6.76 15.25
C ILE A 386 -20.37 -7.82 16.32
N THR A 387 -21.01 -8.96 16.07
CA THR A 387 -20.84 -10.17 16.87
C THR A 387 -19.95 -11.13 16.08
N PRO A 388 -18.81 -11.58 16.65
CA PRO A 388 -17.90 -12.48 15.95
C PRO A 388 -18.57 -13.82 15.64
N PRO A 389 -17.99 -14.64 14.74
CA PRO A 389 -18.44 -16.01 14.53
C PRO A 389 -18.51 -16.77 15.86
N ALA A 390 -19.60 -17.48 16.11
CA ALA A 390 -19.89 -18.10 17.41
C ALA A 390 -18.88 -19.21 17.80
N SER A 391 -18.27 -19.84 16.79
CA SER A 391 -17.26 -20.88 16.95
C SER A 391 -16.23 -20.82 15.81
N VAL A 392 -15.15 -21.60 15.95
CA VAL A 392 -14.11 -21.74 14.91
C VAL A 392 -14.70 -22.26 13.60
N GLN A 393 -15.74 -23.10 13.67
CA GLN A 393 -16.41 -23.69 12.51
C GLN A 393 -17.28 -22.70 11.73
N ASP A 394 -17.68 -21.59 12.36
CA ASP A 394 -18.54 -20.57 11.73
C ASP A 394 -17.74 -19.55 10.92
N TRP A 395 -16.40 -19.55 11.05
CA TRP A 395 -15.52 -18.75 10.22
C TRP A 395 -15.52 -19.24 8.77
N GLN A 396 -15.43 -18.29 7.84
CA GLN A 396 -15.42 -18.57 6.41
C GLN A 396 -14.24 -17.87 5.73
N ALA A 397 -13.65 -18.53 4.73
CA ALA A 397 -12.71 -17.87 3.83
C ALA A 397 -13.49 -16.85 2.98
N ALA A 398 -12.94 -15.66 2.80
CA ALA A 398 -13.63 -14.57 2.13
C ALA A 398 -12.75 -13.88 1.09
N SER A 399 -13.36 -13.53 -0.06
CA SER A 399 -12.85 -12.52 -0.98
C SER A 399 -13.43 -11.18 -0.62
N ILE A 400 -12.55 -10.27 -0.20
CA ILE A 400 -12.87 -8.97 0.34
C ILE A 400 -12.85 -7.94 -0.79
N HIS A 401 -14.01 -7.40 -1.11
CA HIS A 401 -14.10 -6.28 -2.05
C HIS A 401 -13.69 -4.99 -1.34
N THR A 402 -12.75 -4.23 -1.91
CA THR A 402 -12.18 -3.05 -1.24
C THR A 402 -12.92 -1.76 -1.56
N TYR A 403 -13.75 -1.74 -2.61
CA TYR A 403 -14.49 -0.55 -3.04
C TYR A 403 -13.60 0.67 -3.34
N ASP A 404 -12.35 0.45 -3.79
CA ASP A 404 -11.31 1.49 -3.93
C ASP A 404 -11.07 2.28 -2.61
N ASP A 405 -11.29 1.62 -1.47
CA ASP A 405 -11.07 2.19 -0.14
C ASP A 405 -9.93 1.45 0.58
N HIS A 406 -8.75 2.09 0.57
CA HIS A 406 -7.56 1.71 1.33
C HIS A 406 -7.84 1.19 2.75
N ARG A 407 -8.80 1.79 3.47
CA ARG A 407 -9.08 1.39 4.86
C ARG A 407 -9.75 0.03 4.95
N VAL A 408 -10.62 -0.32 4.00
CA VAL A 408 -11.25 -1.63 3.91
C VAL A 408 -10.16 -2.68 3.71
N ALA A 409 -9.27 -2.47 2.73
CA ALA A 409 -8.16 -3.38 2.45
C ALA A 409 -7.27 -3.64 3.69
N MET A 410 -6.82 -2.57 4.36
CA MET A 410 -5.93 -2.67 5.53
C MET A 410 -6.64 -3.25 6.76
N CYS A 411 -7.92 -2.93 6.99
CA CYS A 411 -8.68 -3.53 8.10
C CYS A 411 -8.84 -5.04 7.92
N PHE A 412 -9.25 -5.48 6.72
CA PHE A 412 -9.51 -6.89 6.47
C PHE A 412 -8.26 -7.73 6.27
N SER A 413 -7.08 -7.13 6.07
CA SER A 413 -5.83 -7.91 6.13
C SER A 413 -5.61 -8.54 7.50
N LEU A 414 -6.15 -7.95 8.56
CA LEU A 414 -6.08 -8.47 9.94
C LEU A 414 -6.92 -9.75 10.11
N ALA A 415 -7.95 -9.97 9.28
CA ALA A 415 -8.79 -11.16 9.34
C ALA A 415 -8.02 -12.46 9.01
N ALA A 416 -6.82 -12.35 8.42
CA ALA A 416 -5.94 -13.48 8.15
C ALA A 416 -5.41 -14.18 9.43
N PHE A 417 -5.60 -13.59 10.62
CA PHE A 417 -5.29 -14.20 11.93
C PHE A 417 -6.46 -15.02 12.51
N ASN A 418 -7.48 -15.35 11.72
CA ASN A 418 -8.66 -16.08 12.18
C ASN A 418 -8.30 -17.45 12.80
N PRO A 419 -8.96 -17.86 13.88
CA PRO A 419 -8.64 -19.12 14.58
C PRO A 419 -8.94 -20.38 13.76
N ALA A 420 -9.62 -20.26 12.61
CA ALA A 420 -9.98 -21.36 11.73
C ALA A 420 -8.88 -21.74 10.72
N GLY A 421 -7.78 -20.99 10.66
CA GLY A 421 -6.70 -21.31 9.73
C GLY A 421 -7.04 -21.01 8.27
N LEU A 422 -8.04 -20.17 8.02
CA LEU A 422 -8.56 -19.89 6.68
C LEU A 422 -7.83 -18.71 6.02
N PRO A 423 -7.59 -18.74 4.70
CA PRO A 423 -6.99 -17.60 4.00
C PRO A 423 -8.04 -16.50 3.74
N VAL A 424 -7.54 -15.29 3.46
CA VAL A 424 -8.35 -14.13 3.09
C VAL A 424 -7.83 -13.53 1.80
N ARG A 425 -8.70 -13.28 0.83
CA ARG A 425 -8.34 -12.60 -0.43
C ARG A 425 -8.71 -11.11 -0.31
N ILE A 426 -7.76 -10.23 -0.59
CA ILE A 426 -8.00 -8.78 -0.69
C ILE A 426 -8.04 -8.41 -2.18
N GLU A 427 -9.19 -7.98 -2.68
CA GLU A 427 -9.33 -7.50 -4.06
C GLU A 427 -8.75 -6.08 -4.20
N ASP A 428 -8.13 -5.77 -5.34
CA ASP A 428 -7.51 -4.45 -5.58
C ASP A 428 -6.64 -3.95 -4.40
N PRO A 429 -5.58 -4.69 -4.02
CA PRO A 429 -4.68 -4.31 -2.93
C PRO A 429 -3.97 -2.97 -3.19
N GLN A 430 -3.91 -2.50 -4.43
CA GLN A 430 -3.23 -1.24 -4.79
C GLN A 430 -3.94 -0.01 -4.21
N CYS A 431 -5.22 -0.10 -3.86
CA CYS A 431 -5.97 1.03 -3.29
C CYS A 431 -5.31 1.61 -2.02
N VAL A 432 -4.48 0.83 -1.30
CA VAL A 432 -3.70 1.29 -0.13
C VAL A 432 -2.71 2.43 -0.44
N ALA A 433 -2.31 2.61 -1.70
CA ALA A 433 -1.44 3.69 -2.19
C ALA A 433 -1.92 5.10 -1.82
N LYS A 434 -3.20 5.26 -1.49
CA LYS A 434 -3.76 6.52 -1.04
C LYS A 434 -3.17 7.02 0.29
N THR A 435 -2.73 6.13 1.19
CA THR A 435 -2.23 6.51 2.51
C THR A 435 -1.02 5.71 3.00
N PHE A 436 -0.85 4.47 2.52
CA PHE A 436 0.27 3.62 2.88
C PHE A 436 0.65 2.72 1.70
N PRO A 437 1.45 3.25 0.75
CA PRO A 437 1.71 2.59 -0.53
C PRO A 437 2.39 1.21 -0.46
N ASP A 438 3.18 0.96 0.56
CA ASP A 438 3.88 -0.29 0.82
C ASP A 438 3.32 -1.04 2.04
N TYR A 439 2.02 -0.85 2.34
CA TYR A 439 1.37 -1.46 3.51
C TYR A 439 1.54 -2.98 3.59
N PHE A 440 1.26 -3.71 2.51
CA PHE A 440 1.32 -5.17 2.52
C PHE A 440 2.77 -5.67 2.63
N GLU A 441 3.72 -4.98 2.01
CA GLU A 441 5.14 -5.24 2.21
C GLU A 441 5.53 -5.05 3.67
N ALA A 442 5.16 -3.91 4.28
CA ALA A 442 5.40 -3.64 5.69
C ALA A 442 4.76 -4.70 6.59
N LEU A 443 3.51 -5.09 6.33
CA LEU A 443 2.82 -6.18 7.04
C LEU A 443 3.62 -7.49 6.93
N PHE A 444 4.05 -7.88 5.74
CA PHE A 444 4.81 -9.11 5.52
C PHE A 444 6.19 -9.13 6.19
N THR A 445 6.77 -7.97 6.53
CA THR A 445 7.98 -7.93 7.36
C THR A 445 7.74 -8.27 8.83
N LEU A 446 6.50 -8.11 9.31
CA LEU A 446 6.14 -8.30 10.72
C LEU A 446 5.53 -9.67 11.00
N VAL A 447 4.94 -10.33 10.02
CA VAL A 447 4.09 -11.51 10.24
C VAL A 447 4.75 -12.82 9.83
N GLN A 448 4.36 -13.90 10.51
CA GLN A 448 4.73 -15.27 10.14
C GLN A 448 3.45 -16.08 9.87
N PRO A 449 3.38 -16.81 8.74
CA PRO A 449 2.24 -17.64 8.44
C PRO A 449 2.25 -18.94 9.27
N SER A 450 1.08 -19.50 9.57
CA SER A 450 1.01 -20.78 10.33
C SER A 450 1.46 -21.98 9.52
N VAL A 451 1.41 -21.86 8.19
CA VAL A 451 1.89 -22.84 7.23
C VAL A 451 2.83 -22.12 6.27
N PRO A 452 3.87 -22.79 5.75
CA PRO A 452 4.83 -22.10 4.91
C PRO A 452 4.17 -21.60 3.61
N ALA A 453 4.51 -20.38 3.17
CA ALA A 453 3.84 -19.69 2.06
C ALA A 453 3.67 -20.57 0.81
N PRO A 454 2.55 -20.51 0.07
CA PRO A 454 2.30 -21.42 -1.05
C PRO A 454 3.38 -21.34 -2.14
N VAL A 455 3.70 -22.49 -2.74
CA VAL A 455 4.64 -22.60 -3.87
C VAL A 455 3.93 -23.17 -5.09
N ILE A 456 4.14 -22.52 -6.24
CA ILE A 456 3.80 -23.01 -7.57
C ILE A 456 5.11 -23.40 -8.27
N CYS A 457 5.32 -24.69 -8.50
CA CYS A 457 6.44 -25.20 -9.28
C CYS A 457 6.07 -25.29 -10.75
N ILE A 458 6.91 -24.73 -11.62
CA ILE A 458 6.81 -24.90 -13.08
C ILE A 458 8.09 -25.56 -13.58
N ASP A 459 8.06 -26.88 -13.63
CA ASP A 459 9.18 -27.69 -14.09
C ASP A 459 9.07 -28.01 -15.58
N GLY A 460 10.21 -28.26 -16.22
CA GLY A 460 10.24 -28.73 -17.60
C GLY A 460 11.62 -28.63 -18.25
N PRO A 461 11.78 -29.16 -19.47
CA PRO A 461 13.03 -29.06 -20.20
C PRO A 461 13.42 -27.62 -20.51
N THR A 462 14.70 -27.41 -20.80
CA THR A 462 15.18 -26.10 -21.25
C THR A 462 14.45 -25.68 -22.52
N ALA A 463 14.15 -24.38 -22.64
CA ALA A 463 13.44 -23.76 -23.77
C ALA A 463 11.96 -24.18 -23.94
N SER A 464 11.31 -24.80 -22.94
CA SER A 464 9.87 -25.10 -22.98
C SER A 464 8.96 -23.86 -22.85
N GLY A 465 9.50 -22.71 -22.45
CA GLY A 465 8.75 -21.48 -22.14
C GLY A 465 8.48 -21.26 -20.65
N LYS A 466 8.94 -22.18 -19.78
CA LYS A 466 8.66 -22.18 -18.34
C LYS A 466 9.04 -20.89 -17.62
N GLY A 467 10.21 -20.30 -17.91
CA GLY A 467 10.64 -19.06 -17.25
C GLY A 467 9.73 -17.88 -17.57
N THR A 468 9.27 -17.77 -18.82
CA THR A 468 8.29 -16.74 -19.21
C THR A 468 6.93 -16.96 -18.56
N VAL A 469 6.44 -18.20 -18.56
CA VAL A 469 5.17 -18.54 -17.90
C VAL A 469 5.26 -18.25 -16.39
N ALA A 470 6.32 -18.70 -15.72
CA ALA A 470 6.55 -18.47 -14.30
C ALA A 470 6.58 -16.99 -13.94
N SER A 471 7.28 -16.17 -14.73
CA SER A 471 7.37 -14.73 -14.52
C SER A 471 6.00 -14.04 -14.59
N LEU A 472 5.18 -14.39 -15.59
CA LEU A 472 3.85 -13.82 -15.78
C LEU A 472 2.85 -14.31 -14.72
N VAL A 473 2.93 -15.58 -14.31
CA VAL A 473 2.12 -16.11 -13.20
C VAL A 473 2.49 -15.41 -11.89
N ALA A 474 3.79 -15.29 -11.59
CA ALA A 474 4.27 -14.60 -10.40
C ALA A 474 3.78 -13.14 -10.35
N GLN A 475 3.89 -12.43 -11.47
CA GLN A 475 3.41 -11.06 -11.59
C GLN A 475 1.90 -10.94 -11.34
N ARG A 476 1.08 -11.85 -11.86
CA ARG A 476 -0.39 -11.79 -11.71
C ARG A 476 -0.87 -12.11 -10.31
N LEU A 477 -0.12 -12.96 -9.58
CA LEU A 477 -0.45 -13.37 -8.21
C LEU A 477 0.28 -12.53 -7.14
N GLY A 478 1.27 -11.72 -7.53
CA GLY A 478 2.12 -10.98 -6.59
C GLY A 478 3.10 -11.90 -5.87
N PHE A 479 3.39 -13.07 -6.42
CA PHE A 479 4.31 -14.03 -5.80
C PHE A 479 5.76 -13.66 -6.10
N ALA A 480 6.67 -14.06 -5.21
CA ALA A 480 8.09 -14.07 -5.51
C ALA A 480 8.38 -14.97 -6.71
N LEU A 481 9.44 -14.67 -7.46
CA LEU A 481 9.89 -15.46 -8.59
C LEU A 481 11.26 -16.09 -8.28
N LEU A 482 11.43 -17.36 -8.63
CA LEU A 482 12.71 -18.06 -8.57
C LEU A 482 13.03 -18.73 -9.91
N ASP A 483 14.05 -18.23 -10.60
CA ASP A 483 14.72 -18.97 -11.70
C ASP A 483 15.90 -19.76 -11.12
N SER A 484 15.60 -21.01 -10.75
CA SER A 484 16.61 -21.92 -10.19
C SER A 484 17.76 -22.21 -11.17
N GLY A 485 17.50 -22.10 -12.48
CA GLY A 485 18.47 -22.33 -13.53
C GLY A 485 19.59 -21.29 -13.57
N ALA A 486 19.40 -20.12 -12.94
CA ALA A 486 20.38 -19.05 -12.88
C ALA A 486 21.34 -19.14 -11.67
N LEU A 487 20.96 -19.83 -10.60
CA LEU A 487 21.64 -19.74 -9.31
C LEU A 487 23.11 -20.16 -9.32
N TYR A 488 23.46 -21.28 -9.97
CA TYR A 488 24.87 -21.69 -10.06
C TYR A 488 25.73 -20.69 -10.86
N ARG A 489 25.14 -20.01 -11.86
CA ARG A 489 25.84 -18.95 -12.62
C ARG A 489 26.04 -17.71 -11.76
N ILE A 490 25.04 -17.34 -10.95
CA ILE A 490 25.14 -16.23 -10.00
C ILE A 490 26.21 -16.53 -8.94
N ALA A 491 26.22 -17.73 -8.35
CA ALA A 491 27.22 -18.15 -7.38
C ALA A 491 28.65 -18.09 -7.96
N GLY A 492 28.84 -18.62 -9.18
CA GLY A 492 30.13 -18.55 -9.87
C GLY A 492 30.57 -17.12 -10.19
N LEU A 493 29.64 -16.24 -10.60
CA LEU A 493 29.91 -14.83 -10.84
C LEU A 493 30.29 -14.10 -9.55
N ALA A 494 29.52 -14.29 -8.47
CA ALA A 494 29.75 -13.67 -7.18
C ALA A 494 31.10 -14.09 -6.58
N ALA A 495 31.41 -15.40 -6.60
CA ALA A 495 32.71 -15.91 -6.14
C ALA A 495 33.88 -15.33 -6.95
N THR A 496 33.75 -15.24 -8.28
CA THR A 496 34.77 -14.63 -9.15
C THR A 496 34.98 -13.16 -8.81
N ARG A 497 33.90 -12.39 -8.60
CA ARG A 497 33.97 -10.96 -8.23
C ARG A 497 34.54 -10.74 -6.83
N ALA A 498 34.31 -11.67 -5.91
CA ALA A 498 34.89 -11.67 -4.58
C ALA A 498 36.36 -12.16 -4.56
N GLY A 499 36.94 -12.53 -5.71
CA GLY A 499 38.32 -13.03 -5.80
C GLY A 499 38.51 -14.44 -5.22
N ILE A 500 37.45 -15.22 -5.06
CA ILE A 500 37.50 -16.58 -4.50
C ILE A 500 37.76 -17.58 -5.64
N PRO A 501 38.87 -18.36 -5.61
CA PRO A 501 39.13 -19.38 -6.62
C PRO A 501 38.04 -20.47 -6.64
N LEU A 502 37.57 -20.87 -7.83
CA LEU A 502 36.53 -21.89 -7.99
C LEU A 502 37.11 -23.32 -7.90
N GLU A 503 37.68 -23.64 -6.75
CA GLU A 503 38.38 -24.89 -6.44
C GLU A 503 37.84 -25.53 -5.15
N ALA A 504 38.03 -26.85 -5.00
CA ALA A 504 37.47 -27.59 -3.88
C ALA A 504 37.92 -27.07 -2.51
N ALA A 505 39.16 -26.55 -2.41
CA ALA A 505 39.70 -25.97 -1.17
C ALA A 505 38.93 -24.72 -0.69
N HIS A 506 38.23 -24.03 -1.58
CA HIS A 506 37.48 -22.81 -1.30
C HIS A 506 35.96 -23.04 -1.30
N ALA A 507 35.49 -24.28 -1.43
CA ALA A 507 34.07 -24.61 -1.54
C ALA A 507 33.22 -24.07 -0.38
N GLN A 508 33.76 -24.08 0.85
CA GLN A 508 33.05 -23.53 2.01
C GLN A 508 32.94 -22.00 1.95
N GLN A 509 33.99 -21.30 1.55
CA GLN A 509 33.96 -19.84 1.39
C GLN A 509 32.94 -19.40 0.34
N ILE A 510 32.81 -20.17 -0.75
CA ILE A 510 31.79 -19.93 -1.77
C ILE A 510 30.38 -20.17 -1.19
N ALA A 511 30.20 -21.23 -0.39
CA ALA A 511 28.92 -21.54 0.25
C ALA A 511 28.50 -20.43 1.25
N ASP A 512 29.45 -19.92 2.04
CA ASP A 512 29.21 -18.83 2.98
C ASP A 512 28.83 -17.53 2.24
N LEU A 513 29.51 -17.23 1.11
CA LEU A 513 29.16 -16.11 0.24
C LEU A 513 27.75 -16.24 -0.34
N VAL A 514 27.36 -17.45 -0.77
CA VAL A 514 26.02 -17.73 -1.32
C VAL A 514 24.92 -17.38 -0.32
N ALA A 515 25.14 -17.66 0.97
CA ALA A 515 24.17 -17.38 2.03
C ALA A 515 23.91 -15.88 2.26
N THR A 516 24.81 -15.00 1.81
CA THR A 516 24.68 -13.54 1.95
C THR A 516 24.21 -12.83 0.68
N LEU A 517 23.95 -13.57 -0.42
CA LEU A 517 23.56 -12.94 -1.69
C LEU A 517 22.12 -12.43 -1.64
N HIS A 518 21.95 -11.15 -1.94
CA HIS A 518 20.63 -10.56 -2.18
C HIS A 518 20.29 -10.64 -3.66
N ILE A 519 19.58 -11.71 -4.05
CA ILE A 519 19.18 -11.97 -5.44
C ILE A 519 17.71 -11.61 -5.61
N VAL A 520 17.39 -10.84 -6.66
CA VAL A 520 16.00 -10.52 -7.04
C VAL A 520 15.77 -10.91 -8.49
N PHE A 521 14.78 -11.77 -8.72
CA PHE A 521 14.26 -12.06 -10.05
C PHE A 521 13.05 -11.18 -10.32
N THR A 522 13.08 -10.43 -11.41
CA THR A 522 12.04 -9.45 -11.75
C THR A 522 11.05 -10.01 -12.79
N PRO A 523 9.81 -9.51 -12.83
CA PRO A 523 8.80 -9.93 -13.83
C PRO A 523 9.24 -9.75 -15.29
N ASP A 524 10.12 -8.79 -15.57
CA ASP A 524 10.69 -8.56 -16.91
C ASP A 524 11.95 -9.40 -17.18
N GLN A 525 12.16 -10.46 -16.40
CA GLN A 525 13.24 -11.44 -16.53
C GLN A 525 14.65 -10.86 -16.35
N ARG A 526 14.78 -9.75 -15.63
CA ARG A 526 16.08 -9.30 -15.11
C ARG A 526 16.43 -10.00 -13.81
N VAL A 527 17.72 -10.22 -13.61
CA VAL A 527 18.31 -10.78 -12.40
C VAL A 527 19.18 -9.71 -11.76
N LEU A 528 18.78 -9.27 -10.57
CA LEU A 528 19.54 -8.30 -9.79
C LEU A 528 20.36 -9.00 -8.70
N LEU A 529 21.60 -8.55 -8.51
CA LEU A 529 22.43 -8.89 -7.37
C LEU A 529 22.70 -7.61 -6.58
N GLY A 530 22.05 -7.49 -5.41
CA GLY A 530 21.88 -6.19 -4.76
C GLY A 530 21.09 -5.25 -5.67
N ALA A 531 21.67 -4.10 -6.02
CA ALA A 531 21.06 -3.14 -6.95
C ALA A 531 21.52 -3.31 -8.41
N GLU A 532 22.50 -4.19 -8.69
CA GLU A 532 23.09 -4.33 -10.03
C GLU A 532 22.33 -5.36 -10.88
N ASP A 533 21.99 -4.99 -12.12
CA ASP A 533 21.47 -5.93 -13.12
C ASP A 533 22.60 -6.78 -13.71
N ILE A 534 22.61 -8.07 -13.36
CA ILE A 534 23.61 -9.05 -13.81
C ILE A 534 23.09 -9.97 -14.94
N SER A 535 21.93 -9.65 -15.54
CA SER A 535 21.24 -10.52 -16.50
C SER A 535 22.09 -10.94 -17.68
N LEU A 536 22.93 -10.04 -18.21
CA LEU A 536 23.85 -10.34 -19.31
C LEU A 536 25.10 -11.09 -18.79
N ALA A 537 25.64 -10.68 -17.65
CA ALA A 537 26.85 -11.27 -17.08
C ALA A 537 26.68 -12.78 -16.81
N ILE A 538 25.51 -13.19 -16.31
CA ILE A 538 25.20 -14.61 -16.03
C ILE A 538 24.79 -15.41 -17.27
N ARG A 539 24.78 -14.84 -18.48
CA ARG A 539 24.44 -15.54 -19.73
C ARG A 539 25.66 -15.75 -20.64
N THR A 540 26.85 -15.38 -20.18
CA THR A 540 28.12 -15.60 -20.89
C THR A 540 28.54 -17.07 -20.84
N GLU A 541 29.37 -17.49 -21.81
CA GLU A 541 30.00 -18.82 -21.81
C GLU A 541 30.83 -19.05 -20.54
N ALA A 542 31.62 -18.04 -20.14
CA ALA A 542 32.40 -18.06 -18.91
C ALA A 542 31.53 -18.30 -17.67
N ALA A 543 30.35 -17.68 -17.57
CA ALA A 543 29.41 -17.95 -16.50
C ALA A 543 28.90 -19.41 -16.53
N GLY A 544 28.67 -19.97 -17.72
CA GLY A 544 28.33 -21.38 -17.89
C GLY A 544 29.43 -22.34 -17.39
N MET A 545 30.69 -22.06 -17.74
CA MET A 545 31.84 -22.83 -17.24
C MET A 545 31.97 -22.72 -15.72
N ASN A 546 31.84 -21.52 -15.17
CA ASN A 546 31.91 -21.28 -13.73
C ASN A 546 30.79 -22.03 -12.99
N ALA A 547 29.56 -22.00 -13.51
CA ALA A 547 28.44 -22.77 -12.96
C ALA A 547 28.73 -24.27 -12.90
N SER A 548 29.32 -24.84 -13.95
CA SER A 548 29.73 -26.25 -13.98
C SER A 548 30.71 -26.56 -12.84
N ARG A 549 31.75 -25.73 -12.67
CA ARG A 549 32.76 -25.88 -11.60
C ARG A 549 32.13 -25.82 -10.21
N VAL A 550 31.32 -24.79 -9.92
CA VAL A 550 30.72 -24.63 -8.58
C VAL A 550 29.68 -25.70 -8.27
N SER A 551 28.97 -26.21 -9.29
CA SER A 551 27.96 -27.26 -9.10
C SER A 551 28.54 -28.61 -8.66
N ALA A 552 29.84 -28.84 -8.88
CA ALA A 552 30.54 -30.03 -8.43
C ALA A 552 30.74 -30.06 -6.89
N PHE A 553 30.69 -28.91 -6.22
CA PHE A 553 31.01 -28.80 -4.80
C PHE A 553 29.78 -29.08 -3.91
N PRO A 554 29.81 -30.10 -3.03
CA PRO A 554 28.67 -30.42 -2.15
C PRO A 554 28.23 -29.27 -1.25
N ALA A 555 29.16 -28.53 -0.65
CA ALA A 555 28.87 -27.40 0.23
C ALA A 555 28.08 -26.29 -0.50
N VAL A 556 28.48 -25.96 -1.73
CA VAL A 556 27.78 -24.96 -2.56
C VAL A 556 26.38 -25.44 -2.94
N ARG A 557 26.22 -26.73 -3.28
CA ARG A 557 24.89 -27.30 -3.56
C ARG A 557 23.96 -27.21 -2.35
N GLN A 558 24.47 -27.46 -1.15
CA GLN A 558 23.69 -27.35 0.08
C GLN A 558 23.30 -25.89 0.38
N ALA A 559 24.23 -24.95 0.24
CA ALA A 559 23.94 -23.53 0.40
C ALA A 559 22.90 -23.03 -0.63
N LEU A 560 23.03 -23.45 -1.89
CA LEU A 560 22.05 -23.13 -2.92
C LEU A 560 20.68 -23.78 -2.67
N LEU A 561 20.63 -25.00 -2.15
CA LEU A 561 19.36 -25.63 -1.75
C LEU A 561 18.66 -24.82 -0.66
N GLN A 562 19.40 -24.34 0.34
CA GLN A 562 18.84 -23.49 1.38
C GLN A 562 18.37 -22.16 0.78
N LEU A 563 19.21 -21.51 -0.04
CA LEU A 563 18.85 -20.27 -0.73
C LEU A 563 17.57 -20.44 -1.57
N GLN A 564 17.44 -21.54 -2.32
CA GLN A 564 16.22 -21.87 -3.07
C GLN A 564 14.99 -21.91 -2.17
N ARG A 565 15.09 -22.52 -0.99
CA ARG A 565 13.99 -22.58 -0.02
C ARG A 565 13.69 -21.22 0.60
N ASP A 566 14.70 -20.37 0.80
CA ASP A 566 14.55 -19.02 1.36
C ASP A 566 13.85 -18.03 0.39
N PHE A 567 13.67 -18.39 -0.88
CA PHE A 567 12.79 -17.68 -1.81
C PHE A 567 11.30 -17.86 -1.48
N ARG A 568 10.94 -18.87 -0.67
CA ARG A 568 9.56 -19.09 -0.22
C ARG A 568 9.18 -18.03 0.81
N ARG A 569 8.61 -16.93 0.33
CA ARG A 569 8.20 -15.77 1.12
C ARG A 569 6.72 -15.46 0.89
N LEU A 570 6.12 -14.69 1.78
CA LEU A 570 4.77 -14.17 1.58
C LEU A 570 4.72 -13.21 0.37
N PRO A 571 3.60 -13.18 -0.38
CA PRO A 571 2.40 -14.01 -0.22
C PRO A 571 2.56 -15.44 -0.79
N GLY A 572 3.59 -15.69 -1.60
CA GLY A 572 3.90 -17.01 -2.15
C GLY A 572 5.10 -16.98 -3.11
N LEU A 573 5.41 -18.13 -3.71
CA LEU A 573 6.53 -18.30 -4.64
C LEU A 573 6.09 -19.01 -5.92
N VAL A 574 6.52 -18.52 -7.07
CA VAL A 574 6.57 -19.28 -8.33
C VAL A 574 8.02 -19.66 -8.61
N ALA A 575 8.31 -20.95 -8.61
CA ALA A 575 9.65 -21.48 -8.84
C ALA A 575 9.71 -22.23 -10.17
N ASP A 576 10.58 -21.80 -11.07
CA ASP A 576 10.84 -22.48 -12.33
C ASP A 576 12.16 -23.26 -12.32
N GLY A 577 12.14 -24.46 -12.88
CA GLY A 577 13.29 -25.36 -12.83
C GLY A 577 13.06 -26.68 -13.54
N ARG A 578 13.81 -27.70 -13.10
CA ARG A 578 13.69 -29.08 -13.60
C ARG A 578 13.21 -30.08 -12.55
N ASP A 579 13.36 -29.69 -11.29
CA ASP A 579 13.27 -30.51 -10.08
C ASP A 579 12.65 -29.73 -8.91
N MET A 580 11.94 -28.62 -9.20
CA MET A 580 11.35 -27.79 -8.14
C MET A 580 10.26 -28.55 -7.40
N GLY A 581 9.34 -29.21 -8.12
CA GLY A 581 8.22 -29.94 -7.53
C GLY A 581 8.58 -31.34 -7.02
N THR A 582 9.75 -31.87 -7.38
CA THR A 582 10.20 -33.23 -6.97
C THR A 582 11.20 -33.21 -5.82
N VAL A 583 12.13 -32.25 -5.80
CA VAL A 583 13.26 -32.24 -4.85
C VAL A 583 13.23 -31.01 -3.94
N ILE A 584 13.02 -29.82 -4.49
CA ILE A 584 13.19 -28.57 -3.74
C ILE A 584 11.96 -28.29 -2.86
N PHE A 585 10.77 -28.36 -3.47
CA PHE A 585 9.45 -28.09 -2.88
C PHE A 585 8.50 -29.27 -3.17
N PRO A 586 8.76 -30.46 -2.61
CA PRO A 586 7.87 -31.61 -2.76
C PRO A 586 6.47 -31.36 -2.17
N ASP A 587 6.33 -30.37 -1.27
CA ASP A 587 5.09 -29.90 -0.67
C ASP A 587 4.43 -28.73 -1.42
N ALA A 588 4.91 -28.40 -2.63
CA ALA A 588 4.33 -27.33 -3.44
C ALA A 588 2.83 -27.54 -3.68
N ALA A 589 2.04 -26.49 -3.45
CA ALA A 589 0.59 -26.51 -3.59
C ALA A 589 0.13 -26.67 -5.04
N LEU A 590 0.95 -26.28 -6.02
CA LEU A 590 0.76 -26.57 -7.44
C LEU A 590 2.08 -26.99 -8.07
N LYS A 591 2.07 -28.13 -8.76
CA LYS A 591 3.18 -28.57 -9.60
C LYS A 591 2.69 -28.66 -11.03
N VAL A 592 3.39 -27.99 -11.93
CA VAL A 592 3.12 -27.96 -13.36
C VAL A 592 4.35 -28.50 -14.07
N TYR A 593 4.14 -29.43 -15.01
CA TYR A 593 5.17 -29.87 -15.93
C TYR A 593 4.89 -29.32 -17.32
N LEU A 594 5.70 -28.35 -17.73
CA LEU A 594 5.59 -27.68 -19.03
C LEU A 594 6.47 -28.39 -20.06
N SER A 595 5.86 -29.16 -20.95
CA SER A 595 6.56 -29.86 -22.04
C SER A 595 6.50 -29.08 -23.36
N ALA A 596 7.46 -29.36 -24.23
CA ALA A 596 7.40 -29.02 -25.65
C ALA A 596 8.35 -29.96 -26.40
N SER A 597 7.98 -30.37 -27.62
CA SER A 597 8.86 -31.22 -28.44
C SER A 597 10.22 -30.55 -28.66
N ALA A 598 11.30 -31.34 -28.76
CA ALA A 598 12.64 -30.81 -29.01
C ALA A 598 12.68 -29.96 -30.30
N GLN A 599 11.92 -30.38 -31.32
CA GLN A 599 11.71 -29.66 -32.56
C GLN A 599 11.12 -28.26 -32.33
N CYS A 600 9.98 -28.17 -31.63
CA CYS A 600 9.33 -26.88 -31.34
C CYS A 600 10.25 -25.94 -30.53
N ARG A 601 11.02 -26.50 -29.59
CA ARG A 601 11.98 -25.73 -28.80
C ARG A 601 13.17 -25.24 -29.63
N ALA A 602 13.68 -26.06 -30.54
CA ALA A 602 14.75 -25.68 -31.47
C ALA A 602 14.28 -24.55 -32.40
N GLU A 603 13.07 -24.65 -32.95
CA GLU A 603 12.46 -23.61 -33.81
C GLU A 603 12.32 -22.27 -33.08
N ARG A 604 11.81 -22.27 -31.84
CA ARG A 604 11.71 -21.05 -31.02
C ARG A 604 13.07 -20.45 -30.73
N ARG A 605 14.05 -21.28 -30.36
CA ARG A 605 15.40 -20.81 -30.06
C ARG A 605 16.10 -20.25 -31.29
N PHE A 606 15.92 -20.91 -32.43
CA PHE A 606 16.40 -20.44 -33.72
C PHE A 606 15.82 -19.05 -34.02
N LYS A 607 14.50 -18.90 -33.96
CA LYS A 607 13.83 -17.60 -34.17
C LYS A 607 14.36 -16.51 -33.23
N GLN A 608 14.50 -16.80 -31.94
CA GLN A 608 15.08 -15.85 -30.96
C GLN A 608 16.51 -15.40 -31.28
N LEU A 609 17.33 -16.28 -31.87
CA LEU A 609 18.71 -15.96 -32.24
C LEU A 609 18.74 -15.11 -33.53
N ILE A 610 17.94 -15.48 -34.52
CA ILE A 610 17.79 -14.72 -35.77
C ILE A 610 17.24 -13.31 -35.50
N ASP A 611 16.21 -13.18 -34.65
CA ASP A 611 15.63 -11.88 -34.25
C ASP A 611 16.65 -10.98 -33.53
N LYS A 612 17.71 -11.56 -32.96
CA LYS A 612 18.84 -10.86 -32.32
C LYS A 612 20.03 -10.63 -33.26
N GLY A 613 19.89 -10.96 -34.54
CA GLY A 613 20.95 -10.82 -35.54
C GLY A 613 22.08 -11.86 -35.43
N LEU A 614 21.87 -12.95 -34.70
CA LEU A 614 22.85 -14.02 -34.53
C LEU A 614 22.58 -15.14 -35.54
N SER A 615 23.62 -15.64 -36.20
CA SER A 615 23.48 -16.84 -37.03
C SER A 615 23.27 -18.07 -36.13
N ALA A 616 22.35 -18.95 -36.54
CA ALA A 616 22.06 -20.19 -35.85
C ALA A 616 21.73 -21.27 -36.88
N ASN A 617 21.96 -22.54 -36.52
CA ASN A 617 21.55 -23.69 -37.32
C ASN A 617 20.53 -24.50 -36.52
N ILE A 618 19.35 -24.72 -37.11
CA ILE A 618 18.25 -25.42 -36.44
C ILE A 618 18.58 -26.88 -36.13
N ALA A 619 19.36 -27.56 -36.98
CA ALA A 619 19.74 -28.96 -36.77
C ALA A 619 20.70 -29.09 -35.59
N ASP A 620 21.67 -28.18 -35.47
CA ASP A 620 22.62 -28.16 -34.35
C ASP A 620 21.89 -27.85 -33.03
N LEU A 621 21.00 -26.85 -33.04
CA LEU A 621 20.16 -26.53 -31.88
C LEU A 621 19.28 -27.70 -31.43
N LEU A 622 18.70 -28.44 -32.38
CA LEU A 622 17.89 -29.62 -32.10
C LEU A 622 18.72 -30.73 -31.45
N ALA A 623 19.87 -31.05 -32.03
CA ALA A 623 20.78 -32.06 -31.52
C ALA A 623 21.26 -31.71 -30.11
N ASP A 624 21.64 -30.45 -29.88
CA ASP A 624 22.06 -29.95 -28.57
C ASP A 624 20.96 -30.07 -27.51
N LEU A 625 19.71 -29.72 -27.86
CA LEU A 625 18.57 -29.84 -26.96
C LEU A 625 18.27 -31.31 -26.63
N GLN A 626 18.28 -32.20 -27.63
CA GLN A 626 18.05 -33.64 -27.43
C GLN A 626 19.14 -34.27 -26.55
N ALA A 627 20.41 -33.96 -26.81
CA ALA A 627 21.53 -34.44 -26.00
C ALA A 627 21.50 -33.90 -24.57
N ARG A 628 21.04 -32.66 -24.38
CA ARG A 628 20.85 -32.08 -23.04
C ARG A 628 19.71 -32.75 -22.30
N ASP A 629 18.56 -32.95 -22.93
CA ASP A 629 17.42 -33.61 -22.30
C ASP A 629 17.77 -35.04 -21.88
N ALA A 630 18.44 -35.81 -22.75
CA ALA A 630 18.88 -37.16 -22.43
C ALA A 630 19.81 -37.18 -21.20
N ARG A 631 20.79 -36.27 -21.15
CA ARG A 631 21.67 -36.12 -19.98
C ARG A 631 20.89 -35.75 -18.73
N ASP A 632 19.98 -34.79 -18.80
CA ASP A 632 19.23 -34.29 -17.64
C ASP A 632 18.23 -35.34 -17.12
N MET A 633 17.65 -36.18 -17.98
CA MET A 633 16.78 -37.31 -17.61
C MET A 633 17.56 -38.46 -16.96
N GLN A 634 18.81 -38.68 -17.35
CA GLN A 634 19.66 -39.78 -16.85
C GLN A 634 20.49 -39.43 -15.60
N ARG A 635 20.36 -38.20 -15.06
CA ARG A 635 21.10 -37.79 -13.86
C ARG A 635 20.70 -38.64 -12.65
N SER A 636 21.71 -39.09 -11.90
CA SER A 636 21.50 -39.79 -10.62
C SER A 636 20.90 -38.88 -9.54
N ALA A 637 21.18 -37.57 -9.58
CA ALA A 637 20.64 -36.58 -8.68
C ALA A 637 19.68 -35.61 -9.41
N ALA A 638 18.42 -35.60 -8.96
CA ALA A 638 17.34 -34.74 -9.43
C ALA A 638 17.08 -34.84 -10.97
N PRO A 639 16.75 -36.03 -11.49
CA PRO A 639 16.53 -36.21 -12.93
C PRO A 639 15.40 -35.31 -13.44
N LEU A 640 15.46 -34.91 -14.71
CA LEU A 640 14.36 -34.22 -15.39
C LEU A 640 13.17 -35.18 -15.52
N LYS A 641 12.29 -35.17 -14.53
CA LYS A 641 11.09 -36.00 -14.46
C LYS A 641 9.96 -35.19 -13.80
N PRO A 642 8.73 -35.25 -14.33
CA PRO A 642 7.57 -34.67 -13.64
C PRO A 642 7.40 -35.28 -12.25
N ALA A 643 6.94 -34.47 -11.29
CA ALA A 643 6.42 -34.98 -10.03
C ALA A 643 5.16 -35.83 -10.27
N GLU A 644 4.87 -36.78 -9.38
CA GLU A 644 3.75 -37.71 -9.55
C GLU A 644 2.39 -37.01 -9.61
N ASP A 645 2.24 -35.91 -8.88
CA ASP A 645 1.05 -35.05 -8.82
C ASP A 645 1.13 -33.82 -9.73
N ALA A 646 2.09 -33.79 -10.67
CA ALA A 646 2.24 -32.66 -11.59
C ALA A 646 1.13 -32.62 -12.66
N LEU A 647 0.56 -31.43 -12.86
CA LEU A 647 -0.35 -31.17 -13.98
C LEU A 647 0.46 -30.88 -15.24
N HIS A 648 0.14 -31.59 -16.32
CA HIS A 648 0.88 -31.50 -17.57
C HIS A 648 0.28 -30.44 -18.51
N TRP A 649 1.13 -29.52 -18.98
CA TRP A 649 0.78 -28.63 -20.08
C TRP A 649 1.76 -28.80 -21.23
N ASP A 650 1.26 -29.29 -22.37
CA ASP A 650 2.02 -29.32 -23.60
C ASP A 650 1.95 -27.96 -24.30
N ASN A 651 3.11 -27.34 -24.45
CA ASN A 651 3.31 -26.03 -25.04
C ASN A 651 3.83 -26.17 -26.48
N HIS A 652 3.07 -26.86 -27.35
CA HIS A 652 3.38 -27.01 -28.78
C HIS A 652 3.18 -25.70 -29.57
N ALA A 653 3.54 -25.71 -30.85
CA ALA A 653 3.66 -24.50 -31.68
C ALA A 653 2.36 -23.68 -31.84
N GLU A 654 1.20 -24.33 -31.79
CA GLU A 654 -0.12 -23.68 -31.95
C GLU A 654 -0.63 -23.01 -30.66
N ARG A 655 -0.01 -23.30 -29.52
CA ARG A 655 -0.40 -22.72 -28.22
C ARG A 655 0.45 -21.50 -27.88
N THR A 656 -0.19 -20.48 -27.34
CA THR A 656 0.48 -19.24 -26.92
C THR A 656 0.96 -19.34 -25.47
N ILE A 657 1.97 -18.52 -25.12
CA ILE A 657 2.40 -18.36 -23.72
C ILE A 657 1.24 -17.90 -22.84
N GLU A 658 0.38 -17.01 -23.36
CA GLU A 658 -0.78 -16.51 -22.61
C GLU A 658 -1.77 -17.63 -22.25
N GLN A 659 -2.04 -18.56 -23.17
CA GLN A 659 -2.87 -19.74 -22.88
C GLN A 659 -2.27 -20.61 -21.78
N ALA A 660 -0.94 -20.80 -21.79
CA ALA A 660 -0.26 -21.53 -20.73
C ALA A 660 -0.39 -20.83 -19.37
N VAL A 661 -0.20 -19.50 -19.33
CA VAL A 661 -0.37 -18.71 -18.09
C VAL A 661 -1.80 -18.79 -17.57
N GLN A 662 -2.80 -18.61 -18.45
CA GLN A 662 -4.21 -18.73 -18.09
C GLN A 662 -4.55 -20.11 -17.52
N GLN A 663 -4.02 -21.18 -18.11
CA GLN A 663 -4.24 -22.52 -17.57
C GLN A 663 -3.61 -22.72 -16.19
N VAL A 664 -2.38 -22.24 -15.98
CA VAL A 664 -1.73 -22.34 -14.67
C VAL A 664 -2.51 -21.57 -13.61
N LEU A 665 -2.98 -20.36 -13.94
CA LEU A 665 -3.84 -19.58 -13.05
C LEU A 665 -5.18 -20.26 -12.78
N ALA A 666 -5.80 -20.89 -13.78
CA ALA A 666 -7.04 -21.64 -13.60
C ALA A 666 -6.84 -22.84 -12.67
N TRP A 667 -5.74 -23.57 -12.79
CA TRP A 667 -5.39 -24.65 -11.86
C TRP A 667 -5.08 -24.14 -10.46
N TRP A 668 -4.47 -22.96 -10.34
CA TRP A 668 -4.24 -22.32 -9.04
C TRP A 668 -5.55 -21.92 -8.37
N GLU A 669 -6.45 -21.30 -9.13
CA GLU A 669 -7.75 -20.82 -8.65
C GLU A 669 -8.64 -21.98 -8.19
N GLN A 670 -8.59 -23.13 -8.87
CA GLN A 670 -9.29 -24.35 -8.44
C GLN A 670 -8.85 -24.88 -7.06
N ARG A 671 -7.67 -24.45 -6.57
CA ARG A 671 -7.18 -24.80 -5.23
C ARG A 671 -7.45 -23.74 -4.18
N GLN A 672 -7.99 -22.57 -4.58
CA GLN A 672 -8.35 -21.53 -3.63
C GLN A 672 -9.75 -21.77 -3.06
N PRO A 673 -9.99 -21.46 -1.77
CA PRO A 673 -11.31 -21.59 -1.17
C PRO A 673 -12.26 -20.44 -1.54
N PHE A 674 -11.78 -19.46 -2.30
CA PHE A 674 -12.57 -18.34 -2.82
C PHE A 674 -13.30 -18.83 -4.07
N ALA A 675 -14.39 -19.56 -3.88
CA ALA A 675 -15.27 -19.91 -5.00
C ALA A 675 -15.62 -18.63 -5.77
N ALA A 676 -15.71 -18.71 -7.10
CA ALA A 676 -16.11 -17.58 -7.94
C ALA A 676 -17.47 -17.07 -7.45
N ALA A 677 -17.44 -16.04 -6.60
CA ALA A 677 -18.62 -15.28 -6.24
C ALA A 677 -19.24 -14.90 -7.58
N GLN A 678 -20.44 -15.38 -7.84
CA GLN A 678 -21.21 -14.94 -8.99
C GLN A 678 -21.26 -13.43 -8.88
N ARG A 679 -20.48 -12.75 -9.72
CA ARG A 679 -20.54 -11.29 -9.85
C ARG A 679 -22.01 -10.99 -10.16
N PRO A 680 -22.72 -10.19 -9.34
CA PRO A 680 -24.05 -9.74 -9.71
C PRO A 680 -24.02 -8.99 -11.04
#